data_AF-A0A328PZU4-F1
#
_entry.id   AF-A0A328PZU4-F1
#
_cell.length_a   1.000
_cell.length_b   1.000
_cell.length_c   1.000
_cell.angle_alpha   90.00
_cell.angle_beta   90.00
_cell.angle_gamma   90.00
#
_symmetry.space_group_name_H-M   'P 1'
#
loop_
_entity.id
_entity.type
_entity.pdbx_description
1 polymer ?
#
loop_
_entity_poly.entity_id
_entity_poly.type
_entity_poly.pdbx_seq_one_letter_code
_entity_poly.pdbx_strand_id
1 'polypeptide(L)'
;MNNWFKRHERIITIIVIAGFLAGIVWWSVATYVTSRNPAVNPGVSNIPRKEDSVLVITKESIDLEYPYWIMKNEVDSITQQQAQIYQQYYGQQLDPVFDYLVIDNQIVDLLYNEKIVRYYAEQNDLLPSKEEINSQINALVDLYISQYKMDTNNWNNMVQYYGSEQNIRNILISGLQEDVENSLITNNVKKEVANISREEALTYIQENFESIKSNYEEVRVQHILLSDEATANSIKEKITNEEITFEDAVAIYSEDTLTATSSGDIGWIKRGQYDQNLEEAAFNAEIGAILGPISTYQGYQIIRVVDKKIFKNPEDVFLYDEVYSEIQNTIQEEEYNNWLVSYIRSGDFGRNYYDTKLMYMYQLTEAGTNTEKLENLVKEIENIVFEENEISVEADSDYLAIYTLAVNQLMNDFNDQYTSINEYLSLSELVDPETVALGLEEIGKRIDELNIQKTTEESTELNNLLSNYKDAQNFLTTKNKIETLGITTTNEASSLKVELEGKMEDYINKLEKVLADLFRQYPSSNSVVQMYYQLNPQDPEVRVSYSKLQLSQIKQYSSYLGSQYLFSFFQQPITEILVNVQGVVDSTQAATDTKLEALDIGLELAELVGLREIKLFFLETVKELDPNYYSNIDQMIEDTKKIIEESSNPATQTSEPFAEDSFIGIE
;
A
#
# COMPACT_ATOMS: atom_id res chain seq x y z
N MET A 1 -13.57 -2.13 1.58
CA MET A 1 -12.55 -3.12 1.98
C MET A 1 -11.28 -3.13 1.14
N ASN A 2 -11.32 -3.17 -0.21
CA ASN A 2 -10.10 -3.12 -1.05
C ASN A 2 -9.19 -1.89 -0.85
N ASN A 3 -9.73 -0.79 -0.27
CA ASN A 3 -8.93 0.39 0.08
C ASN A 3 -8.21 0.27 1.43
N TRP A 4 -8.66 -0.58 2.35
CA TRP A 4 -8.00 -0.81 3.64
C TRP A 4 -6.68 -1.57 3.43
N PHE A 5 -6.69 -2.63 2.61
CA PHE A 5 -5.49 -3.36 2.24
C PHE A 5 -4.49 -2.49 1.44
N LYS A 6 -4.96 -1.67 0.48
CA LYS A 6 -4.10 -0.72 -0.26
C LYS A 6 -3.48 0.37 0.62
N ARG A 7 -4.15 0.79 1.70
CA ARG A 7 -3.61 1.74 2.69
C ARG A 7 -2.49 1.09 3.51
N HIS A 8 -2.68 -0.16 3.94
CA HIS A 8 -1.66 -0.93 4.65
C HIS A 8 -0.50 -1.33 3.73
N GLU A 9 -0.73 -1.58 2.45
CA GLU A 9 0.31 -1.83 1.46
C GLU A 9 1.25 -0.61 1.28
N ARG A 10 0.72 0.62 1.38
CA ARG A 10 1.53 1.85 1.43
C ARG A 10 2.34 1.99 2.72
N ILE A 11 1.78 1.60 3.87
CA ILE A 11 2.49 1.53 5.16
C ILE A 11 3.59 0.46 5.11
N ILE A 12 3.31 -0.72 4.55
CA ILE A 12 4.27 -1.81 4.29
C ILE A 12 5.40 -1.34 3.37
N THR A 13 5.08 -0.58 2.32
CA THR A 13 6.08 0.00 1.41
C THR A 13 7.01 0.98 2.16
N ILE A 14 6.51 1.74 3.13
CA ILE A 14 7.34 2.58 4.01
C ILE A 14 8.21 1.75 4.94
N ILE A 15 7.72 0.65 5.51
CA ILE A 15 8.55 -0.24 6.36
C ILE A 15 9.76 -0.78 5.56
N VAL A 16 9.54 -1.13 4.29
CA VAL A 16 10.60 -1.60 3.38
C VAL A 16 11.54 -0.44 2.95
N ILE A 17 11.00 0.74 2.65
CA ILE A 17 11.79 1.93 2.24
C ILE A 17 12.54 2.56 3.43
N ALA A 18 12.02 2.45 4.65
CA ALA A 18 12.68 2.89 5.88
C ALA A 18 13.94 2.04 6.20
N GLY A 19 14.17 0.94 5.50
CA GLY A 19 15.46 0.24 5.51
C GLY A 19 16.55 0.91 4.65
N PHE A 20 16.19 1.81 3.73
CA PHE A 20 17.09 2.26 2.66
C PHE A 20 16.95 3.76 2.33
N LEU A 21 17.89 4.54 2.90
CA LEU A 21 18.56 5.73 2.33
C LEU A 21 18.35 7.06 3.05
N ALA A 22 19.43 7.48 3.72
CA ALA A 22 19.91 8.85 3.99
C ALA A 22 19.01 9.86 4.76
N GLY A 23 17.70 9.90 4.56
CA GLY A 23 16.80 10.81 5.28
C GLY A 23 16.58 10.43 6.75
N ILE A 24 16.73 9.15 7.06
CA ILE A 24 16.46 8.51 8.35
C ILE A 24 17.48 8.94 9.40
N VAL A 25 18.71 9.18 8.98
CA VAL A 25 19.81 9.47 9.90
C VAL A 25 19.72 10.87 10.49
N TRP A 26 19.14 11.82 9.76
CA TRP A 26 18.90 13.15 10.33
C TRP A 26 17.71 13.16 11.32
N TRP A 27 16.81 12.18 11.20
CA TRP A 27 15.64 12.07 12.06
C TRP A 27 15.87 11.19 13.29
N SER A 28 16.64 10.10 13.21
CA SER A 28 17.13 9.38 14.40
C SER A 28 17.91 10.32 15.34
N VAL A 29 18.60 11.30 14.74
CA VAL A 29 19.23 12.44 15.40
C VAL A 29 18.23 13.44 15.99
N ALA A 30 17.15 13.78 15.29
CA ALA A 30 16.14 14.73 15.77
C ALA A 30 15.30 14.15 16.93
N THR A 31 14.90 12.88 16.87
CA THR A 31 14.25 12.16 17.98
C THR A 31 15.20 11.98 19.16
N TYR A 32 16.49 11.74 18.95
CA TYR A 32 17.48 11.70 20.04
C TYR A 32 17.66 13.05 20.75
N VAL A 33 17.55 14.17 20.03
CA VAL A 33 17.67 15.52 20.59
C VAL A 33 16.39 15.97 21.34
N THR A 34 15.21 15.52 20.91
CA THR A 34 13.94 15.78 21.62
C THR A 34 13.69 14.81 22.77
N SER A 35 14.14 13.55 22.67
CA SER A 35 14.22 12.58 23.78
C SER A 35 15.45 12.86 24.64
N ARG A 36 15.51 14.06 25.25
CA ARG A 36 16.34 14.26 26.44
C ARG A 36 15.81 13.38 27.57
N ASN A 37 16.18 12.10 27.57
CA ASN A 37 16.33 11.40 28.83
C ASN A 37 17.48 12.08 29.57
N PRO A 38 17.29 12.54 30.83
CA PRO A 38 18.37 13.11 31.60
C PRO A 38 19.46 12.06 31.72
N ALA A 39 20.70 12.49 31.49
CA ALA A 39 21.92 11.69 31.58
C ALA A 39 21.78 10.53 32.58
N VAL A 40 21.76 9.30 32.06
CA VAL A 40 21.90 8.10 32.87
C VAL A 40 23.21 8.26 33.63
N ASN A 41 23.12 8.37 34.96
CA ASN A 41 24.28 8.37 35.84
C ASN A 41 25.06 7.06 35.58
N PRO A 42 26.33 7.11 35.15
CA PRO A 42 27.14 5.92 34.95
C PRO A 42 27.53 5.36 36.32
N GLY A 43 26.64 4.58 36.94
CA GLY A 43 26.87 4.08 38.30
C GLY A 43 25.79 3.17 38.89
N VAL A 44 24.63 3.00 38.24
CA VAL A 44 23.61 2.03 38.66
C VAL A 44 23.04 1.37 37.41
N SER A 45 23.34 0.09 37.17
CA SER A 45 22.62 -0.69 36.17
C SER A 45 21.22 -0.98 36.72
N ASN A 46 20.28 -0.06 36.55
CA ASN A 46 18.88 -0.38 36.75
C ASN A 46 18.46 -1.26 35.57
N ILE A 47 18.49 -2.58 35.77
CA ILE A 47 17.77 -3.50 34.90
C ILE A 47 16.33 -3.00 34.84
N PRO A 48 15.73 -2.84 33.64
CA PRO A 48 14.34 -2.43 33.52
C PRO A 48 13.40 -3.34 34.32
N ARG A 49 12.21 -2.86 34.64
CA ARG A 49 11.19 -3.73 35.25
C ARG A 49 10.51 -4.51 34.15
N LYS A 50 10.28 -5.80 34.38
CA LYS A 50 9.64 -6.69 33.40
C LYS A 50 8.22 -6.21 33.06
N GLU A 51 7.54 -5.60 34.03
CA GLU A 51 6.20 -5.05 33.88
C GLU A 51 6.14 -3.80 32.98
N ASP A 52 7.29 -3.17 32.69
CA ASP A 52 7.37 -2.04 31.74
C ASP A 52 7.63 -2.54 30.29
N SER A 53 7.70 -3.86 30.08
CA SER A 53 7.84 -4.45 28.75
C SER A 53 6.49 -4.58 28.04
N VAL A 54 6.53 -4.61 26.71
CA VAL A 54 5.41 -5.04 25.87
C VAL A 54 5.40 -6.57 25.79
N LEU A 55 6.59 -7.15 25.59
CA LEU A 55 6.76 -8.57 25.35
C LEU A 55 8.08 -9.06 25.96
N VAL A 56 8.04 -10.20 26.64
CA VAL A 56 9.23 -10.98 26.99
C VAL A 56 9.31 -12.23 26.13
N ILE A 57 10.47 -12.40 25.48
CA ILE A 57 10.74 -13.60 24.68
C ILE A 57 11.00 -14.76 25.64
N THR A 58 10.36 -15.89 25.36
CA THR A 58 10.60 -17.13 26.09
C THR A 58 11.38 -18.11 25.23
N LYS A 59 12.10 -19.03 25.87
CA LYS A 59 12.73 -20.19 25.26
C LYS A 59 12.38 -21.42 26.10
N GLU A 60 11.81 -22.46 25.48
CA GLU A 60 11.31 -23.63 26.20
C GLU A 60 10.31 -23.25 27.31
N SER A 61 9.45 -22.26 27.02
CA SER A 61 8.50 -21.65 27.97
C SER A 61 9.13 -20.94 29.18
N ILE A 62 10.44 -20.72 29.20
CA ILE A 62 11.15 -19.97 30.24
C ILE A 62 11.46 -18.57 29.71
N ASP A 63 11.14 -17.52 30.48
CA ASP A 63 11.48 -16.14 30.13
C ASP A 63 13.00 -15.98 29.97
N LEU A 64 13.43 -15.41 28.84
CA LEU A 64 14.81 -14.97 28.69
C LEU A 64 15.09 -13.75 29.56
N GLU A 65 16.33 -13.56 30.00
CA GLU A 65 16.73 -12.38 30.77
C GLU A 65 16.88 -11.13 29.88
N TYR A 66 16.92 -9.94 30.47
CA TYR A 66 17.30 -8.71 29.74
C TYR A 66 18.68 -8.90 29.08
N PRO A 67 18.89 -8.56 27.79
CA PRO A 67 18.13 -7.61 26.97
C PRO A 67 17.08 -8.22 26.01
N TYR A 68 16.64 -9.46 26.21
CA TYR A 68 15.68 -10.15 25.33
C TYR A 68 14.21 -9.78 25.60
N TRP A 69 13.99 -8.63 26.23
CA TRP A 69 12.66 -8.05 26.46
C TRP A 69 12.46 -6.93 25.45
N ILE A 70 11.23 -6.80 24.94
CA ILE A 70 10.80 -5.70 24.09
C ILE A 70 10.10 -4.70 24.99
N MET A 71 10.75 -3.56 25.21
CA MET A 71 10.28 -2.52 26.12
C MET A 71 9.30 -1.58 25.42
N LYS A 72 8.34 -1.03 26.16
CA LYS A 72 7.34 -0.10 25.61
C LYS A 72 7.99 1.12 24.93
N ASN A 73 9.06 1.64 25.50
CA ASN A 73 9.79 2.78 24.92
C ASN A 73 10.54 2.45 23.62
N GLU A 74 10.95 1.19 23.40
CA GLU A 74 11.53 0.76 22.11
C GLU A 74 10.45 0.83 21.02
N VAL A 75 9.27 0.26 21.31
CA VAL A 75 8.11 0.28 20.39
C VAL A 75 7.68 1.72 20.13
N ASP A 76 7.39 2.50 21.17
CA ASP A 76 6.90 3.89 21.04
C ASP A 76 7.86 4.78 20.24
N SER A 77 9.18 4.60 20.42
CA SER A 77 10.19 5.38 19.70
C SER A 77 10.16 5.09 18.19
N ILE A 78 10.11 3.81 17.82
CA ILE A 78 10.06 3.40 16.41
C ILE A 78 8.71 3.82 15.79
N THR A 79 7.60 3.68 16.52
CA THR A 79 6.27 4.10 16.07
C THR A 79 6.21 5.60 15.78
N GLN A 80 6.77 6.43 16.67
CA GLN A 80 6.83 7.89 16.46
C GLN A 80 7.66 8.26 15.23
N GLN A 81 8.78 7.56 15.02
CA GLN A 81 9.61 7.76 13.83
C GLN A 81 8.83 7.41 12.55
N GLN A 82 8.11 6.28 12.53
CA GLN A 82 7.29 5.88 11.39
C GLN A 82 6.14 6.87 11.13
N ALA A 83 5.48 7.36 12.18
CA ALA A 83 4.41 8.36 12.06
C ALA A 83 4.90 9.67 11.42
N GLN A 84 6.10 10.12 11.79
CA GLN A 84 6.73 11.32 11.22
C GLN A 84 7.08 11.13 9.74
N ILE A 85 7.63 9.97 9.39
CA ILE A 85 7.92 9.60 7.99
C ILE A 85 6.62 9.60 7.18
N TYR A 86 5.58 8.93 7.67
CA TYR A 86 4.27 8.88 7.00
C TYR A 86 3.71 10.29 6.76
N GLN A 87 3.77 11.17 7.75
CA GLN A 87 3.33 12.56 7.62
C GLN A 87 4.15 13.35 6.60
N GLN A 88 5.47 13.15 6.55
CA GLN A 88 6.33 13.86 5.61
C GLN A 88 6.08 13.43 4.15
N TYR A 89 5.95 12.13 3.91
CA TYR A 89 5.79 11.60 2.55
C TYR A 89 4.38 11.81 1.99
N TYR A 90 3.34 11.71 2.84
CA TYR A 90 1.96 11.79 2.39
C TYR A 90 1.23 13.08 2.77
N GLY A 91 1.82 13.92 3.62
CA GLY A 91 1.16 15.12 4.15
C GLY A 91 -0.03 14.81 5.06
N GLN A 92 -0.19 13.56 5.50
CA GLN A 92 -1.33 13.07 6.27
C GLN A 92 -0.86 12.43 7.57
N GLN A 93 -1.63 12.60 8.64
CA GLN A 93 -1.39 11.88 9.89
C GLN A 93 -1.91 10.45 9.79
N LEU A 94 -1.31 9.55 10.57
CA LEU A 94 -1.84 8.21 10.78
C LEU A 94 -3.23 8.27 11.41
N ASP A 95 -4.06 7.26 11.11
CA ASP A 95 -5.34 7.08 11.80
C ASP A 95 -5.09 6.91 13.31
N PRO A 96 -5.72 7.73 14.16
CA PRO A 96 -5.44 7.70 15.59
C PRO A 96 -5.98 6.45 16.30
N VAL A 97 -6.87 5.68 15.65
CA VAL A 97 -7.53 4.52 16.27
C VAL A 97 -6.89 3.21 15.84
N PHE A 98 -6.63 3.03 14.54
CA PHE A 98 -6.21 1.73 14.00
C PHE A 98 -4.74 1.65 13.61
N ASP A 99 -4.19 2.70 12.98
CA ASP A 99 -2.87 2.61 12.33
C ASP A 99 -1.75 2.37 13.37
N TYR A 100 -1.82 3.02 14.54
CA TYR A 100 -0.84 2.85 15.61
C TYR A 100 -0.81 1.42 16.16
N LEU A 101 -1.97 0.78 16.36
CA LEU A 101 -2.03 -0.62 16.84
C LEU A 101 -1.40 -1.60 15.84
N VAL A 102 -1.64 -1.39 14.55
CA VAL A 102 -1.06 -2.22 13.50
C VAL A 102 0.46 -2.03 13.42
N ILE A 103 0.92 -0.78 13.47
CA ILE A 103 2.35 -0.45 13.43
C ILE A 103 3.08 -0.98 14.67
N ASP A 104 2.53 -0.76 15.87
CA ASP A 104 3.11 -1.27 17.12
C ASP A 104 3.25 -2.80 17.07
N ASN A 105 2.21 -3.52 16.61
CA ASN A 105 2.27 -4.98 16.48
C ASN A 105 3.37 -5.43 15.50
N GLN A 106 3.52 -4.75 14.36
CA GLN A 106 4.59 -5.03 13.39
C GLN A 106 5.99 -4.75 13.95
N ILE A 107 6.13 -3.67 14.72
CA ILE A 107 7.40 -3.33 15.38
C ILE A 107 7.75 -4.37 16.45
N VAL A 108 6.77 -4.86 17.21
CA VAL A 108 6.99 -5.97 18.16
C VAL A 108 7.50 -7.21 17.45
N ASP A 109 6.94 -7.60 16.31
CA ASP A 109 7.41 -8.76 15.54
C ASP A 109 8.82 -8.53 14.96
N LEU A 110 9.13 -7.30 14.50
CA LEU A 110 10.47 -6.92 14.06
C LEU A 110 11.49 -7.07 15.18
N LEU A 111 11.21 -6.47 16.35
CA LEU A 111 12.09 -6.51 17.53
C LEU A 111 12.20 -7.92 18.10
N TYR A 112 11.15 -8.73 18.01
CA TYR A 112 11.16 -10.15 18.38
C TYR A 112 12.20 -10.92 17.56
N ASN A 113 12.15 -10.78 16.23
CA ASN A 113 13.08 -11.42 15.32
C ASN A 113 14.52 -10.92 15.54
N GLU A 114 14.71 -9.60 15.67
CA GLU A 114 16.03 -9.00 15.93
C GLU A 114 16.66 -9.53 17.22
N LYS A 115 15.90 -9.59 18.31
CA LYS A 115 16.39 -10.09 19.60
C LYS A 115 16.71 -11.59 19.57
N ILE A 116 15.99 -12.39 18.77
CA ILE A 116 16.33 -13.81 18.56
C ILE A 116 17.61 -13.97 17.73
N VAL A 117 17.82 -13.13 16.72
CA VAL A 117 19.06 -13.12 15.92
C VAL A 117 20.24 -12.72 16.81
N ARG A 118 20.07 -11.71 17.66
CA ARG A 118 21.07 -11.35 18.69
C ARG A 118 21.33 -12.50 19.65
N TYR A 119 20.28 -13.19 20.11
CA TYR A 119 20.43 -14.37 20.97
C TYR A 119 21.29 -15.43 20.29
N TYR A 120 20.99 -15.77 19.02
CA TYR A 120 21.82 -16.70 18.25
C TYR A 120 23.27 -16.22 18.13
N ALA A 121 23.48 -14.95 17.82
CA ALA A 121 24.82 -14.37 17.70
C ALA A 121 25.61 -14.46 19.02
N GLU A 122 24.98 -14.22 20.17
CA GLU A 122 25.63 -14.36 21.48
C GLU A 122 25.99 -15.82 21.76
N GLN A 123 25.10 -16.78 21.47
CA GLN A 123 25.37 -18.20 21.71
C GLN A 123 26.46 -18.79 20.80
N ASN A 124 26.78 -18.14 19.69
CA ASN A 124 27.75 -18.61 18.70
C ASN A 124 28.97 -17.70 18.54
N ASP A 125 29.21 -16.78 19.48
CA ASP A 125 30.34 -15.85 19.46
C ASP A 125 30.42 -14.97 18.19
N LEU A 126 29.26 -14.58 17.64
CA LEU A 126 29.12 -13.76 16.41
C LEU A 126 28.82 -12.27 16.67
N LEU A 127 28.79 -11.84 17.94
CA LEU A 127 28.58 -10.42 18.28
C LEU A 127 29.77 -9.56 17.78
N PRO A 128 29.51 -8.41 17.14
CA PRO A 128 30.56 -7.53 16.66
C PRO A 128 31.33 -6.91 17.82
N SER A 129 32.63 -6.70 17.63
CA SER A 129 33.47 -5.97 18.57
C SER A 129 33.14 -4.47 18.59
N LYS A 130 33.45 -3.80 19.70
CA LYS A 130 33.31 -2.33 19.80
C LYS A 130 34.12 -1.59 18.73
N GLU A 131 35.26 -2.15 18.31
CA GLU A 131 36.09 -1.56 17.27
C GLU A 131 35.42 -1.63 15.90
N GLU A 132 34.81 -2.78 15.56
CA GLU A 132 34.05 -2.94 14.32
C GLU A 132 32.84 -2.00 14.27
N ILE A 133 32.07 -1.93 15.37
CA ILE A 133 30.91 -1.04 15.47
C ILE A 133 31.34 0.42 15.27
N ASN A 134 32.34 0.89 16.02
CA ASN A 134 32.84 2.27 15.91
C ASN A 134 33.39 2.58 14.51
N SER A 135 34.09 1.62 13.88
CA SER A 135 34.62 1.79 12.53
C SER A 135 33.49 1.96 11.52
N GLN A 136 32.45 1.13 11.59
CA GLN A 136 31.30 1.21 10.68
C GLN A 136 30.49 2.49 10.89
N ILE A 137 30.26 2.89 12.15
CA ILE A 137 29.58 4.16 12.46
C ILE A 137 30.36 5.33 11.88
N ASN A 138 31.68 5.41 12.13
CA ASN A 138 32.49 6.52 11.64
C ASN A 138 32.47 6.61 10.11
N ALA A 139 32.51 5.47 9.41
CA ALA A 139 32.42 5.43 7.95
C ALA A 139 31.07 5.97 7.44
N LEU A 140 29.95 5.59 8.08
CA LEU A 140 28.61 6.12 7.75
C LEU A 140 28.49 7.61 8.06
N VAL A 141 29.00 8.06 9.21
CA VAL A 141 29.02 9.48 9.60
C VAL A 141 29.81 10.31 8.58
N ASP A 142 30.98 9.83 8.15
CA ASP A 142 31.78 10.49 7.12
C ASP A 142 31.04 10.55 5.78
N LEU A 143 30.33 9.48 5.40
CA LEU A 143 29.49 9.46 4.21
C LEU A 143 28.39 10.53 4.28
N TYR A 144 27.62 10.57 5.37
CA TYR A 144 26.54 11.55 5.51
C TYR A 144 27.06 12.99 5.52
N ILE A 145 28.12 13.27 6.29
CA ILE A 145 28.71 14.60 6.31
C ILE A 145 29.21 15.01 4.92
N SER A 146 29.80 14.08 4.16
CA SER A 146 30.27 14.36 2.80
C SER A 146 29.11 14.70 1.86
N GLN A 147 27.99 13.98 1.94
CA GLN A 147 26.77 14.26 1.17
C GLN A 147 26.21 15.64 1.51
N TYR A 148 26.06 15.96 2.79
CA TYR A 148 25.54 17.25 3.23
C TYR A 148 26.43 18.44 2.86
N LYS A 149 27.76 18.24 2.81
CA LYS A 149 28.71 19.27 2.39
C LYS A 149 28.62 19.63 0.90
N MET A 150 27.94 18.83 0.08
CA MET A 150 27.73 19.14 -1.35
C MET A 150 26.90 20.42 -1.54
N ASP A 151 25.98 20.72 -0.61
CA ASP A 151 25.32 22.02 -0.52
C ASP A 151 25.97 22.85 0.59
N THR A 152 26.90 23.72 0.20
CA THR A 152 27.66 24.55 1.14
C THR A 152 26.77 25.49 1.96
N ASN A 153 25.65 25.97 1.40
CA ASN A 153 24.76 26.88 2.13
C ASN A 153 24.00 26.12 3.22
N ASN A 154 23.44 24.96 2.88
CA ASN A 154 22.76 24.10 3.84
C ASN A 154 23.74 23.65 4.95
N TRP A 155 24.94 23.20 4.58
CA TRP A 155 25.97 22.80 5.54
C TRP A 155 26.35 23.90 6.53
N ASN A 156 26.57 25.12 6.05
CA ASN A 156 26.90 26.25 6.93
C ASN A 156 25.76 26.58 7.91
N ASN A 157 24.51 26.52 7.46
CA ASN A 157 23.34 26.71 8.32
C ASN A 157 23.27 25.63 9.41
N MET A 158 23.53 24.36 9.06
CA MET A 158 23.56 23.27 10.03
C MET A 158 24.70 23.45 11.05
N VAL A 159 25.92 23.77 10.61
CA VAL A 159 27.04 24.02 11.53
C VAL A 159 26.74 25.20 12.46
N GLN A 160 26.09 26.26 11.96
CA GLN A 160 25.65 27.37 12.80
C GLN A 160 24.60 26.95 13.83
N TYR A 161 23.63 26.12 13.45
CA TYR A 161 22.57 25.65 14.32
C TYR A 161 23.09 24.70 15.42
N TYR A 162 23.90 23.71 15.05
CA TYR A 162 24.44 22.69 15.99
C TYR A 162 25.78 23.11 16.64
N GLY A 163 26.35 24.25 16.24
CA GLY A 163 27.53 24.88 16.82
C GLY A 163 28.88 24.40 16.27
N SER A 164 29.02 23.15 15.84
CA SER A 164 30.23 22.64 15.19
C SER A 164 29.98 21.34 14.41
N GLU A 165 30.85 21.01 13.45
CA GLU A 165 30.84 19.70 12.79
C GLU A 165 31.00 18.55 13.80
N GLN A 166 31.81 18.73 14.86
CA GLN A 166 32.00 17.70 15.87
C GLN A 166 30.71 17.41 16.65
N ASN A 167 29.90 18.43 16.92
CA ASN A 167 28.60 18.21 17.56
C ASN A 167 27.67 17.42 16.64
N ILE A 168 27.62 17.77 15.35
CA ILE A 168 26.84 17.01 14.35
C ILE A 168 27.31 15.55 14.31
N ARG A 169 28.63 15.30 14.25
CA ARG A 169 29.21 13.96 14.31
C ARG A 169 28.77 13.19 15.56
N ASN A 170 28.89 13.79 16.74
CA ASN A 170 28.51 13.14 17.99
C ASN A 170 27.02 12.76 18.00
N ILE A 171 26.15 13.63 17.47
CA ILE A 171 24.72 13.35 17.41
C ILE A 171 24.45 12.20 16.42
N LEU A 172 25.08 12.21 15.23
CA LEU A 172 24.98 11.11 14.26
C LEU A 172 25.49 9.78 14.83
N ILE A 173 26.65 9.80 15.53
CA ILE A 173 27.22 8.60 16.18
C ILE A 173 26.21 8.01 17.17
N SER A 174 25.63 8.85 18.04
CA SER A 174 24.64 8.40 19.01
C SER A 174 23.38 7.86 18.36
N GLY A 175 22.89 8.49 17.29
CA GLY A 175 21.68 8.06 16.57
C GLY A 175 21.86 6.82 15.68
N LEU A 176 23.10 6.44 15.34
CA LEU A 176 23.41 5.28 14.49
C LEU A 176 23.89 4.06 15.28
N GLN A 177 24.17 4.21 16.57
CA GLN A 177 24.84 3.19 17.37
C GLN A 177 24.10 1.85 17.37
N GLU A 178 22.79 1.88 17.62
CA GLU A 178 21.95 0.70 17.73
C GLU A 178 21.73 0.04 16.36
N ASP A 179 21.32 0.83 15.35
CA ASP A 179 21.11 0.36 13.98
C ASP A 179 22.35 -0.32 13.39
N VAL A 180 23.54 0.27 13.60
CA VAL A 180 24.80 -0.30 13.10
C VAL A 180 25.16 -1.58 13.83
N GLU A 181 24.98 -1.63 15.15
CA GLU A 181 25.22 -2.84 15.93
C GLU A 181 24.31 -3.99 15.45
N ASN A 182 23.01 -3.73 15.32
CA ASN A 182 22.02 -4.72 14.87
C ASN A 182 22.25 -5.15 13.42
N SER A 183 22.64 -4.23 12.54
CA SER A 183 23.03 -4.54 11.16
C SER A 183 24.26 -5.45 11.12
N LEU A 184 25.30 -5.17 11.91
CA LEU A 184 26.50 -6.00 11.98
C LEU A 184 26.22 -7.39 12.56
N ILE A 185 25.39 -7.51 13.60
CA ILE A 185 24.93 -8.80 14.14
C ILE A 185 24.23 -9.59 13.03
N THR A 186 23.25 -8.98 12.37
CA THR A 186 22.50 -9.62 11.28
C THR A 186 23.42 -10.08 10.17
N ASN A 187 24.39 -9.25 9.75
CA ASN A 187 25.35 -9.60 8.71
C ASN A 187 26.29 -10.74 9.13
N ASN A 188 26.73 -10.78 10.39
CA ASN A 188 27.56 -11.86 10.90
C ASN A 188 26.78 -13.18 10.94
N VAL A 189 25.53 -13.15 11.39
CA VAL A 189 24.65 -14.33 11.39
C VAL A 189 24.35 -14.79 9.97
N LYS A 190 23.98 -13.89 9.05
CA LYS A 190 23.76 -14.21 7.63
C LYS A 190 24.95 -14.92 6.98
N LYS A 191 26.17 -14.44 7.25
CA LYS A 191 27.40 -15.07 6.75
C LYS A 191 27.61 -16.48 7.30
N GLU A 192 27.17 -16.77 8.53
CA GLU A 192 27.31 -18.09 9.14
C GLU A 192 26.25 -19.07 8.64
N VAL A 193 24.98 -18.62 8.58
CA VAL A 193 23.83 -19.52 8.40
C VAL A 193 23.29 -19.58 6.98
N ALA A 194 23.63 -18.59 6.15
CA ALA A 194 23.15 -18.43 4.78
C ALA A 194 24.31 -18.12 3.81
N ASN A 195 25.41 -18.84 3.95
CA ASN A 195 26.54 -18.73 3.02
C ASN A 195 26.25 -19.49 1.73
N ILE A 196 26.09 -18.76 0.62
CA ILE A 196 25.70 -19.34 -0.67
C ILE A 196 26.94 -19.79 -1.45
N SER A 197 27.05 -21.09 -1.70
CA SER A 197 28.09 -21.62 -2.58
C SER A 197 27.78 -21.32 -4.05
N ARG A 198 28.82 -21.37 -4.90
CA ARG A 198 28.65 -21.20 -6.35
C ARG A 198 27.75 -22.29 -6.97
N GLU A 199 27.76 -23.49 -6.39
CA GLU A 199 26.92 -24.61 -6.85
C GLU A 199 25.44 -24.34 -6.56
N GLU A 200 25.11 -23.93 -5.33
CA GLU A 200 23.75 -23.53 -4.94
C GLU A 200 23.25 -22.35 -5.77
N ALA A 201 24.10 -21.33 -5.98
CA ALA A 201 23.76 -20.22 -6.84
C ALA A 201 23.48 -20.66 -8.28
N LEU A 202 24.27 -21.59 -8.84
CA LEU A 202 24.02 -22.11 -10.18
C LEU A 202 22.70 -22.89 -10.26
N THR A 203 22.36 -23.69 -9.25
CA THR A 203 21.05 -24.38 -9.20
C THR A 203 19.90 -23.38 -9.20
N TYR A 204 19.96 -22.36 -8.34
CA TYR A 204 18.95 -21.30 -8.32
C TYR A 204 18.86 -20.58 -9.67
N ILE A 205 20.00 -20.22 -10.27
CA ILE A 205 20.03 -19.55 -11.59
C ILE A 205 19.41 -20.45 -12.66
N GLN A 206 19.66 -21.76 -12.64
CA GLN A 206 19.08 -22.72 -13.58
C GLN A 206 17.56 -22.81 -13.46
N GLU A 207 17.05 -22.87 -12.22
CA GLU A 207 15.62 -22.96 -11.95
C GLU A 207 14.87 -21.66 -12.29
N ASN A 208 15.56 -20.52 -12.16
CA ASN A 208 14.98 -19.18 -12.37
C ASN A 208 15.48 -18.48 -13.64
N PHE A 209 16.07 -19.22 -14.59
CA PHE A 209 16.87 -18.63 -15.67
C PHE A 209 16.10 -17.65 -16.56
N GLU A 210 14.85 -17.97 -16.94
CA GLU A 210 14.06 -17.08 -17.78
C GLU A 210 13.63 -15.80 -17.06
N SER A 211 13.35 -15.88 -15.75
CA SER A 211 13.07 -14.70 -14.92
C SER A 211 14.31 -13.82 -14.80
N ILE A 212 15.47 -14.44 -14.52
CA ILE A 212 16.76 -13.74 -14.46
C ILE A 212 17.07 -13.05 -15.79
N LYS A 213 16.84 -13.72 -16.92
CA LYS A 213 17.01 -13.09 -18.23
C LYS A 213 16.11 -11.86 -18.39
N SER A 214 14.82 -11.99 -18.03
CA SER A 214 13.89 -10.87 -18.13
C SER A 214 14.29 -9.67 -17.26
N ASN A 215 14.86 -9.91 -16.07
CA ASN A 215 15.16 -8.88 -15.09
C ASN A 215 16.53 -8.20 -15.30
N TYR A 216 17.50 -8.95 -15.84
CA TYR A 216 18.91 -8.55 -15.88
C TYR A 216 19.52 -8.48 -17.27
N GLU A 217 18.89 -9.02 -18.33
CA GLU A 217 19.39 -8.78 -19.68
C GLU A 217 19.13 -7.33 -20.10
N GLU A 218 20.17 -6.71 -20.65
CA GLU A 218 20.16 -5.32 -21.03
C GLU A 218 20.87 -5.15 -22.37
N VAL A 219 20.41 -4.21 -23.17
CA VAL A 219 21.10 -3.80 -24.40
C VAL A 219 21.34 -2.31 -24.34
N ARG A 220 22.57 -1.86 -24.57
CA ARG A 220 22.84 -0.43 -24.70
C ARG A 220 22.61 -0.01 -26.14
N VAL A 221 21.76 0.98 -26.37
CA VAL A 221 21.46 1.44 -27.73
C VAL A 221 21.60 2.94 -27.86
N GLN A 222 22.01 3.35 -29.05
CA GLN A 222 21.85 4.71 -29.52
C GLN A 222 20.70 4.78 -30.51
N HIS A 223 20.01 5.91 -30.59
CA HIS A 223 18.89 6.08 -31.50
C HIS A 223 18.88 7.43 -32.22
N ILE A 224 18.18 7.46 -33.35
CA ILE A 224 17.78 8.65 -34.10
C ILE A 224 16.26 8.59 -34.21
N LEU A 225 15.58 9.59 -33.64
CA LEU A 225 14.12 9.71 -33.70
C LEU A 225 13.70 10.61 -34.87
N LEU A 226 12.74 10.16 -35.68
CA LEU A 226 12.27 10.86 -36.88
C LEU A 226 10.74 10.76 -37.00
N SER A 227 10.10 11.82 -37.47
CA SER A 227 8.64 11.84 -37.70
C SER A 227 8.18 11.08 -38.95
N ASP A 228 9.07 10.78 -39.90
CA ASP A 228 8.74 10.21 -41.22
C ASP A 228 9.63 9.01 -41.61
N GLU A 229 9.00 7.95 -42.11
CA GLU A 229 9.64 6.71 -42.53
C GLU A 229 10.58 6.90 -43.73
N ALA A 230 10.19 7.73 -44.70
CA ALA A 230 10.98 7.93 -45.91
C ALA A 230 12.32 8.62 -45.58
N THR A 231 12.28 9.61 -44.69
CA THR A 231 13.44 10.32 -44.15
C THR A 231 14.32 9.38 -43.35
N ALA A 232 13.74 8.52 -42.51
CA ALA A 232 14.47 7.52 -41.76
C ALA A 232 15.18 6.49 -42.65
N ASN A 233 14.51 6.00 -43.71
CA ASN A 233 15.14 5.15 -44.71
C ASN A 233 16.31 5.86 -45.41
N SER A 234 16.13 7.12 -45.81
CA SER A 234 17.20 7.90 -46.45
C SER A 234 18.41 8.11 -45.54
N ILE A 235 18.19 8.41 -44.26
CA ILE A 235 19.26 8.61 -43.29
C ILE A 235 19.98 7.29 -43.02
N LYS A 236 19.26 6.19 -42.83
CA LYS A 236 19.85 4.86 -42.65
C LYS A 236 20.75 4.48 -43.83
N GLU A 237 20.31 4.74 -45.06
CA GLU A 237 21.10 4.48 -46.27
C GLU A 237 22.40 5.29 -46.28
N LYS A 238 22.34 6.59 -45.97
CA LYS A 238 23.54 7.44 -45.86
C LYS A 238 24.52 6.94 -44.81
N ILE A 239 24.02 6.49 -43.65
CA ILE A 239 24.87 5.94 -42.59
C ILE A 239 25.49 4.62 -43.06
N THR A 240 24.72 3.75 -43.71
CA THR A 240 25.19 2.44 -44.20
C THR A 240 26.21 2.57 -45.34
N ASN A 241 26.08 3.61 -46.17
CA ASN A 241 27.01 3.94 -47.26
C ASN A 241 28.24 4.75 -46.78
N GLU A 242 28.38 4.97 -45.46
CA GLU A 242 29.46 5.75 -44.85
C GLU A 242 29.52 7.23 -45.34
N GLU A 243 28.40 7.77 -45.84
CA GLU A 243 28.30 9.18 -46.28
C GLU A 243 28.19 10.15 -45.10
N ILE A 244 27.70 9.65 -43.95
CA ILE A 244 27.57 10.37 -42.68
C ILE A 244 27.78 9.38 -41.53
N THR A 245 28.36 9.83 -40.41
CA THR A 245 28.45 9.00 -39.20
C THR A 245 27.10 8.91 -38.49
N PHE A 246 26.91 7.91 -37.64
CA PHE A 246 25.68 7.79 -36.86
C PHE A 246 25.51 9.01 -35.92
N GLU A 247 26.61 9.45 -35.31
CA GLU A 247 26.68 10.58 -34.39
C GLU A 247 26.35 11.90 -35.08
N ASP A 248 26.90 12.14 -36.28
CA ASP A 248 26.54 13.32 -37.08
C ASP A 248 25.07 13.26 -37.51
N ALA A 249 24.55 12.07 -37.84
CA ALA A 249 23.15 11.89 -38.19
C ALA A 249 22.22 12.16 -37.01
N VAL A 250 22.58 11.74 -35.78
CA VAL A 250 21.88 12.12 -34.56
C VAL A 250 21.86 13.65 -34.41
N ALA A 251 23.02 14.30 -34.51
CA ALA A 251 23.14 15.74 -34.26
C ALA A 251 22.38 16.60 -35.28
N ILE A 252 22.28 16.14 -36.53
CA ILE A 252 21.67 16.89 -37.63
C ILE A 252 20.17 16.59 -37.78
N TYR A 253 19.76 15.35 -37.54
CA TYR A 253 18.43 14.87 -37.93
C TYR A 253 17.56 14.35 -36.79
N SER A 254 18.11 13.96 -35.64
CA SER A 254 17.29 13.41 -34.55
C SER A 254 16.36 14.49 -33.99
N GLU A 255 15.08 14.15 -33.88
CA GLU A 255 14.07 14.96 -33.20
C GLU A 255 14.14 14.80 -31.66
N ASP A 256 14.87 13.80 -31.15
CA ASP A 256 15.14 13.69 -29.72
C ASP A 256 16.29 14.63 -29.28
N THR A 257 15.89 15.76 -28.69
CA THR A 257 16.80 16.78 -28.17
C THR A 257 17.49 16.39 -26.86
N LEU A 258 16.96 15.42 -26.11
CA LEU A 258 17.51 15.02 -24.81
C LEU A 258 18.80 14.22 -24.97
N THR A 259 18.83 13.29 -25.92
CA THR A 259 19.97 12.39 -26.15
C THR A 259 20.97 12.93 -27.18
N ALA A 260 20.64 14.00 -27.90
CA ALA A 260 21.50 14.60 -28.92
C ALA A 260 22.91 14.95 -28.40
N THR A 261 23.01 15.43 -27.16
CA THR A 261 24.31 15.76 -26.53
C THR A 261 25.14 14.54 -26.14
N SER A 262 24.50 13.37 -26.06
CA SER A 262 25.11 12.06 -25.77
C SER A 262 25.17 11.19 -27.03
N SER A 263 25.21 11.80 -28.23
CA SER A 263 25.24 11.08 -29.51
C SER A 263 24.11 10.05 -29.67
N GLY A 264 22.93 10.37 -29.12
CA GLY A 264 21.73 9.55 -29.25
C GLY A 264 21.69 8.37 -28.28
N ASP A 265 22.60 8.29 -27.31
CA ASP A 265 22.66 7.20 -26.33
C ASP A 265 21.49 7.29 -25.36
N ILE A 266 20.59 6.30 -25.41
CA ILE A 266 19.47 6.16 -24.46
C ILE A 266 19.83 5.26 -23.27
N GLY A 267 21.08 4.81 -23.18
CA GLY A 267 21.57 3.96 -22.11
C GLY A 267 21.23 2.48 -22.31
N TRP A 268 21.31 1.74 -21.20
CA TRP A 268 20.93 0.33 -21.13
C TRP A 268 19.41 0.21 -21.05
N ILE A 269 18.83 -0.52 -22.00
CA ILE A 269 17.40 -0.78 -22.06
C ILE A 269 17.13 -2.23 -21.62
N LYS A 270 16.12 -2.40 -20.75
CA LYS A 270 15.58 -3.70 -20.36
C LYS A 270 14.34 -4.04 -21.18
N ARG A 271 13.91 -5.30 -21.13
CA ARG A 271 12.62 -5.72 -21.69
C ARG A 271 11.47 -5.09 -20.91
N GLY A 272 10.43 -4.64 -21.62
CA GLY A 272 9.25 -4.00 -21.06
C GLY A 272 9.42 -2.52 -20.66
N GLN A 273 10.56 -1.89 -20.98
CA GLN A 273 10.85 -0.49 -20.67
C GLN A 273 10.53 0.45 -21.85
N TYR A 274 10.59 -0.05 -23.08
CA TYR A 274 10.41 0.67 -24.34
C TYR A 274 9.38 -0.02 -25.24
N ASP A 275 9.14 0.56 -26.44
CA ASP A 275 8.28 -0.04 -27.45
C ASP A 275 8.77 -1.45 -27.82
N GLN A 276 7.85 -2.43 -27.80
CA GLN A 276 8.17 -3.84 -28.01
C GLN A 276 8.94 -4.09 -29.31
N ASN A 277 8.62 -3.37 -30.40
CA ASN A 277 9.31 -3.56 -31.69
C ASN A 277 10.76 -3.09 -31.63
N LEU A 278 11.03 -2.03 -30.85
CA LEU A 278 12.37 -1.50 -30.64
C LEU A 278 13.20 -2.46 -29.81
N GLU A 279 12.64 -2.96 -28.71
CA GLU A 279 13.29 -3.95 -27.85
C GLU A 279 13.60 -5.23 -28.62
N GLU A 280 12.63 -5.81 -29.32
CA GLU A 280 12.83 -7.02 -30.10
C GLU A 280 13.94 -6.84 -31.15
N ALA A 281 13.99 -5.70 -31.83
CA ALA A 281 15.06 -5.38 -32.76
C ALA A 281 16.43 -5.30 -32.05
N ALA A 282 16.52 -4.54 -30.97
CA ALA A 282 17.76 -4.34 -30.22
C ALA A 282 18.32 -5.65 -29.62
N PHE A 283 17.47 -6.44 -28.97
CA PHE A 283 17.86 -7.69 -28.32
C PHE A 283 18.23 -8.79 -29.31
N ASN A 284 17.67 -8.80 -30.52
CA ASN A 284 18.01 -9.81 -31.54
C ASN A 284 19.23 -9.44 -32.39
N ALA A 285 19.64 -8.18 -32.42
CA ALA A 285 20.75 -7.74 -33.28
C ALA A 285 22.13 -7.90 -32.64
N GLU A 286 23.17 -7.91 -33.47
CA GLU A 286 24.57 -7.94 -33.02
C GLU A 286 25.06 -6.55 -32.59
N ILE A 287 26.08 -6.50 -31.73
CA ILE A 287 26.75 -5.24 -31.36
C ILE A 287 27.28 -4.56 -32.63
N GLY A 288 27.01 -3.27 -32.78
CA GLY A 288 27.33 -2.44 -33.93
C GLY A 288 26.26 -2.43 -35.03
N ALA A 289 25.24 -3.29 -34.97
CA ALA A 289 24.19 -3.34 -35.97
C ALA A 289 23.34 -2.06 -35.96
N ILE A 290 23.04 -1.54 -37.16
CA ILE A 290 22.14 -0.39 -37.37
C ILE A 290 20.80 -0.90 -37.90
N LEU A 291 19.75 -0.70 -37.12
CA LEU A 291 18.41 -1.25 -37.36
C LEU A 291 17.39 -0.15 -37.59
N GLY A 292 16.27 -0.52 -38.20
CA GLY A 292 15.15 0.37 -38.51
C GLY A 292 15.01 0.71 -40.00
N PRO A 293 14.13 1.65 -40.33
CA PRO A 293 13.27 2.39 -39.41
C PRO A 293 12.30 1.48 -38.65
N ILE A 294 12.25 1.63 -37.32
CA ILE A 294 11.35 0.90 -36.42
C ILE A 294 10.20 1.84 -36.08
N SER A 295 8.96 1.42 -36.36
CA SER A 295 7.78 2.19 -36.00
C SER A 295 7.52 2.07 -34.50
N THR A 296 7.44 3.21 -33.82
CA THR A 296 7.11 3.33 -32.39
C THR A 296 6.03 4.40 -32.20
N TYR A 297 5.43 4.49 -31.01
CA TYR A 297 4.46 5.55 -30.71
C TYR A 297 5.02 6.98 -30.81
N GLN A 298 6.34 7.15 -30.73
CA GLN A 298 7.01 8.47 -30.84
C GLN A 298 7.35 8.83 -32.30
N GLY A 299 7.18 7.91 -33.25
CA GLY A 299 7.63 8.04 -34.63
C GLY A 299 8.53 6.89 -35.05
N TYR A 300 9.39 7.13 -36.02
CA TYR A 300 10.30 6.14 -36.60
C TYR A 300 11.69 6.26 -35.98
N GLN A 301 12.23 5.14 -35.50
CA GLN A 301 13.55 5.10 -34.88
C GLN A 301 14.56 4.32 -35.72
N ILE A 302 15.76 4.86 -35.86
CA ILE A 302 16.94 4.11 -36.30
C ILE A 302 17.77 3.87 -35.07
N ILE A 303 18.13 2.63 -34.77
CA ILE A 303 18.92 2.31 -33.58
C ILE A 303 20.26 1.69 -33.95
N ARG A 304 21.28 1.92 -33.12
CA ARG A 304 22.57 1.24 -33.15
C ARG A 304 22.80 0.52 -31.83
N VAL A 305 23.04 -0.78 -31.88
CA VAL A 305 23.39 -1.54 -30.67
C VAL A 305 24.84 -1.24 -30.31
N VAL A 306 25.07 -0.71 -29.11
CA VAL A 306 26.40 -0.30 -28.63
C VAL A 306 27.03 -1.40 -27.79
N ASP A 307 26.23 -2.07 -26.94
CA ASP A 307 26.69 -3.12 -26.05
C ASP A 307 25.53 -4.03 -25.64
N LYS A 308 25.84 -5.24 -25.14
CA LYS A 308 24.84 -6.24 -24.76
C LYS A 308 25.28 -7.02 -23.53
N LYS A 309 24.36 -7.14 -22.57
CA LYS A 309 24.39 -8.06 -21.43
C LYS A 309 23.31 -9.11 -21.65
N ILE A 310 23.69 -10.26 -22.18
CA ILE A 310 22.79 -11.38 -22.53
C ILE A 310 23.32 -12.68 -21.94
N PHE A 311 22.42 -13.51 -21.41
CA PHE A 311 22.75 -14.83 -20.86
C PHE A 311 22.24 -15.92 -21.81
N LYS A 312 23.16 -16.60 -22.49
CA LYS A 312 22.85 -17.76 -23.35
C LYS A 312 22.67 -19.03 -22.52
N ASN A 313 23.39 -19.12 -21.41
CA ASN A 313 23.32 -20.19 -20.43
C ASN A 313 23.40 -19.61 -19.01
N PRO A 314 22.92 -20.34 -17.99
CA PRO A 314 22.98 -19.94 -16.58
C PRO A 314 24.36 -19.48 -16.11
N GLU A 315 25.43 -20.11 -16.60
CA GLU A 315 26.80 -19.81 -16.19
C GLU A 315 27.28 -18.44 -16.67
N ASP A 316 26.66 -17.87 -17.72
CA ASP A 316 26.98 -16.53 -18.23
C ASP A 316 26.68 -15.44 -17.18
N VAL A 317 25.81 -15.69 -16.20
CA VAL A 317 25.53 -14.75 -15.10
C VAL A 317 26.80 -14.44 -14.30
N PHE A 318 27.67 -15.44 -14.12
CA PHE A 318 28.95 -15.27 -13.40
C PHE A 318 29.97 -14.40 -14.16
N LEU A 319 29.69 -14.00 -15.40
CA LEU A 319 30.52 -13.04 -16.13
C LEU A 319 30.26 -11.60 -15.70
N TYR A 320 29.16 -11.35 -14.97
CA TYR A 320 28.71 -10.03 -14.57
C TYR A 320 28.59 -9.96 -13.04
N ASP A 321 29.67 -9.55 -12.37
CA ASP A 321 29.78 -9.56 -10.90
C ASP A 321 28.64 -8.81 -10.19
N GLU A 322 28.16 -7.71 -10.75
CA GLU A 322 27.02 -6.93 -10.21
C GLU A 322 25.74 -7.77 -10.19
N VAL A 323 25.39 -8.39 -11.31
CA VAL A 323 24.20 -9.25 -11.45
C VAL A 323 24.34 -10.47 -10.54
N TYR A 324 25.51 -11.11 -10.54
CA TYR A 324 25.74 -12.25 -9.66
C TYR A 324 25.64 -11.87 -8.18
N SER A 325 26.16 -10.71 -7.78
CA SER A 325 26.08 -10.23 -6.40
C SER A 325 24.63 -9.96 -5.99
N GLU A 326 23.82 -9.36 -6.86
CA GLU A 326 22.40 -9.14 -6.60
C GLU A 326 21.65 -10.47 -6.44
N ILE A 327 21.86 -11.43 -7.35
CA ILE A 327 21.26 -12.76 -7.26
C ILE A 327 21.72 -13.49 -6.00
N GLN A 328 23.01 -13.46 -5.69
CA GLN A 328 23.55 -14.09 -4.48
C GLN A 328 22.94 -13.48 -3.22
N ASN A 329 22.73 -12.17 -3.18
CA ASN A 329 22.06 -11.50 -2.06
C ASN A 329 20.59 -11.94 -1.97
N THR A 330 19.86 -12.03 -3.09
CA THR A 330 18.48 -12.55 -3.08
C THR A 330 18.42 -13.95 -2.47
N ILE A 331 19.27 -14.87 -2.93
CA ILE A 331 19.32 -16.24 -2.41
C ILE A 331 19.70 -16.24 -0.92
N GLN A 332 20.70 -15.44 -0.53
CA GLN A 332 21.13 -15.34 0.86
C GLN A 332 20.01 -14.81 1.77
N GLU A 333 19.23 -13.81 1.33
CA GLU A 333 18.07 -13.32 2.07
C GLU A 333 16.98 -14.38 2.22
N GLU A 334 16.68 -15.14 1.15
CA GLU A 334 15.72 -16.25 1.19
C GLU A 334 16.17 -17.33 2.18
N GLU A 335 17.42 -17.79 2.08
CA GLU A 335 18.00 -18.79 2.99
C GLU A 335 18.05 -18.31 4.44
N TYR A 336 18.43 -17.04 4.67
CA TYR A 336 18.42 -16.44 6.00
C TYR A 336 17.02 -16.40 6.61
N ASN A 337 16.02 -15.99 5.84
CA ASN A 337 14.63 -15.94 6.32
C ASN A 337 14.09 -17.35 6.63
N ASN A 338 14.37 -18.33 5.77
CA ASN A 338 14.01 -19.74 5.98
C ASN A 338 14.68 -20.30 7.24
N TRP A 339 15.97 -19.99 7.43
CA TRP A 339 16.71 -20.34 8.63
C TRP A 339 16.08 -19.70 9.87
N LEU A 340 15.78 -18.40 9.86
CA LEU A 340 15.24 -17.70 11.03
C LEU A 340 13.89 -18.28 11.45
N VAL A 341 12.97 -18.50 10.51
CA VAL A 341 11.67 -19.14 10.78
C VAL A 341 11.87 -20.54 11.38
N SER A 342 12.80 -21.32 10.81
CA SER A 342 13.12 -22.66 11.29
C SER A 342 13.77 -22.65 12.68
N TYR A 343 14.63 -21.67 12.94
CA TYR A 343 15.33 -21.49 14.21
C TYR A 343 14.37 -21.07 15.33
N ILE A 344 13.46 -20.13 15.05
CA ILE A 344 12.39 -19.72 15.98
C ILE A 344 11.55 -20.93 16.36
N ARG A 345 11.08 -21.69 15.36
CA ARG A 345 10.19 -22.84 15.57
C ARG A 345 10.88 -24.02 16.27
N SER A 346 12.07 -24.40 15.83
CA SER A 346 12.82 -25.53 16.41
C SER A 346 13.45 -25.21 17.76
N GLY A 347 13.74 -23.93 18.01
CA GLY A 347 14.30 -23.43 19.25
C GLY A 347 13.28 -23.23 20.39
N ASP A 348 11.99 -23.53 20.14
CA ASP A 348 10.87 -23.33 21.07
C ASP A 348 10.83 -21.91 21.66
N PHE A 349 10.98 -20.92 20.77
CA PHE A 349 10.85 -19.51 21.17
C PHE A 349 9.38 -19.11 21.22
N GLY A 350 8.97 -18.52 22.34
CA GLY A 350 7.61 -18.09 22.59
C GLY A 350 7.50 -16.61 22.97
N ARG A 351 6.24 -16.17 23.11
CA ARG A 351 5.89 -14.78 23.40
C ARG A 351 5.12 -14.69 24.71
N ASN A 352 5.67 -14.00 25.70
CA ASN A 352 4.99 -13.70 26.97
C ASN A 352 4.64 -12.19 27.04
N TYR A 353 3.43 -11.85 26.60
CA TYR A 353 2.98 -10.46 26.51
C TYR A 353 2.64 -9.87 27.87
N TYR A 354 3.07 -8.63 28.06
CA TYR A 354 2.69 -7.76 29.19
C TYR A 354 1.71 -6.66 28.74
N ASP A 355 1.72 -6.31 27.45
CA ASP A 355 0.69 -5.49 26.81
C ASP A 355 -0.39 -6.40 26.20
N THR A 356 -1.55 -6.48 26.86
CA THR A 356 -2.67 -7.36 26.45
C THR A 356 -3.28 -6.96 25.11
N LYS A 357 -3.20 -5.68 24.72
CA LYS A 357 -3.75 -5.20 23.45
C LYS A 357 -2.90 -5.71 22.29
N LEU A 358 -1.58 -5.62 22.44
CA LEU A 358 -0.64 -6.15 21.44
C LEU A 358 -0.65 -7.69 21.41
N MET A 359 -0.94 -8.36 22.54
CA MET A 359 -1.24 -9.80 22.54
C MET A 359 -2.44 -10.13 21.63
N TYR A 360 -3.55 -9.41 21.74
CA TYR A 360 -4.73 -9.65 20.90
C TYR A 360 -4.50 -9.28 19.43
N MET A 361 -3.73 -8.23 19.15
CA MET A 361 -3.31 -7.89 17.78
C MET A 361 -2.44 -9.00 17.15
N TYR A 362 -1.53 -9.58 17.94
CA TYR A 362 -0.74 -10.73 17.51
C TYR A 362 -1.63 -11.95 17.24
N GLN A 363 -2.54 -12.27 18.15
CA GLN A 363 -3.49 -13.39 17.97
C GLN A 363 -4.39 -13.20 16.75
N LEU A 364 -4.81 -11.96 16.45
CA LEU A 364 -5.56 -11.62 15.24
C LEU A 364 -4.76 -11.92 13.98
N THR A 365 -3.49 -11.51 13.96
CA THR A 365 -2.57 -11.78 12.85
C THR A 365 -2.34 -13.28 12.67
N GLU A 366 -2.08 -14.01 13.75
CA GLU A 366 -1.86 -15.47 13.77
C GLU A 366 -3.10 -16.30 13.41
N ALA A 367 -4.30 -15.76 13.67
CA ALA A 367 -5.53 -16.41 13.27
C ALA A 367 -5.64 -16.46 11.74
N GLY A 368 -5.15 -15.44 11.02
CA GLY A 368 -5.16 -15.39 9.56
C GLY A 368 -6.56 -15.70 9.00
N THR A 369 -6.67 -16.69 8.13
CA THR A 369 -7.97 -17.14 7.58
C THR A 369 -8.61 -18.30 8.36
N ASN A 370 -8.13 -18.60 9.57
CA ASN A 370 -8.70 -19.68 10.38
C ASN A 370 -9.92 -19.17 11.16
N THR A 371 -11.11 -19.49 10.64
CA THR A 371 -12.41 -19.09 11.20
C THR A 371 -12.58 -19.47 12.66
N GLU A 372 -12.18 -20.68 13.06
CA GLU A 372 -12.35 -21.15 14.45
C GLU A 372 -11.50 -20.32 15.42
N LYS A 373 -10.24 -20.04 15.06
CA LYS A 373 -9.38 -19.15 15.85
C LYS A 373 -9.95 -17.73 15.92
N LEU A 374 -10.45 -17.19 14.81
CA LEU A 374 -11.07 -15.86 14.76
C LEU A 374 -12.33 -15.78 15.63
N GLU A 375 -13.23 -16.78 15.54
CA GLU A 375 -14.43 -16.81 16.37
C GLU A 375 -14.09 -16.85 17.87
N ASN A 376 -13.08 -17.64 18.26
CA ASN A 376 -12.66 -17.71 19.66
C ASN A 376 -12.06 -16.39 20.13
N LEU A 377 -11.18 -15.79 19.32
CA LEU A 377 -10.60 -14.48 19.60
C LEU A 377 -11.65 -13.38 19.73
N VAL A 378 -12.61 -13.32 18.78
CA VAL A 378 -13.72 -12.36 18.82
C VAL A 378 -14.52 -12.53 20.11
N LYS A 379 -14.87 -13.76 20.51
CA LYS A 379 -15.59 -14.03 21.76
C LYS A 379 -14.80 -13.58 22.99
N GLU A 380 -13.49 -13.81 23.02
CA GLU A 380 -12.63 -13.37 24.12
C GLU A 380 -12.62 -11.84 24.27
N ILE A 381 -12.42 -11.12 23.16
CA ILE A 381 -12.42 -9.66 23.15
C ILE A 381 -13.82 -9.11 23.43
N GLU A 382 -14.88 -9.75 22.90
CA GLU A 382 -16.27 -9.36 23.13
C GLU A 382 -16.60 -9.30 24.63
N ASN A 383 -16.13 -10.27 25.41
CA ASN A 383 -16.34 -10.29 26.87
C ASN A 383 -15.64 -9.14 27.61
N ILE A 384 -14.63 -8.52 26.99
CA ILE A 384 -13.97 -7.32 27.51
C ILE A 384 -14.75 -6.07 27.06
N VAL A 385 -15.15 -6.04 25.79
CA VAL A 385 -15.81 -4.90 25.15
C VAL A 385 -17.23 -4.69 25.64
N PHE A 386 -17.96 -5.76 25.98
CA PHE A 386 -19.36 -5.68 26.37
C PHE A 386 -19.61 -6.23 27.78
N GLU A 387 -20.38 -5.49 28.57
CA GLU A 387 -20.99 -5.94 29.82
C GLU A 387 -22.52 -5.72 29.72
N GLU A 388 -23.32 -6.76 29.94
CA GLU A 388 -24.79 -6.71 29.82
C GLU A 388 -25.31 -6.12 28.48
N ASN A 389 -24.56 -6.32 27.38
CA ASN A 389 -24.84 -5.81 26.03
C ASN A 389 -24.63 -4.28 25.85
N GLU A 390 -23.98 -3.62 26.81
CA GLU A 390 -23.50 -2.24 26.71
C GLU A 390 -21.98 -2.22 26.66
N ILE A 391 -21.39 -1.13 26.15
CA ILE A 391 -19.92 -0.97 26.12
C ILE A 391 -19.41 -0.95 27.56
N SER A 392 -18.49 -1.87 27.85
CA SER A 392 -17.86 -2.02 29.17
C SER A 392 -17.04 -0.78 29.52
N VAL A 393 -17.07 -0.39 30.80
CA VAL A 393 -16.24 0.71 31.31
C VAL A 393 -14.73 0.37 31.34
N GLU A 394 -14.39 -0.92 31.25
CA GLU A 394 -13.02 -1.41 31.19
C GLU A 394 -12.46 -1.41 29.76
N ALA A 395 -13.33 -1.29 28.74
CA ALA A 395 -12.94 -1.27 27.35
C ALA A 395 -12.55 0.13 26.90
N ASP A 396 -11.26 0.37 26.76
CA ASP A 396 -10.76 1.58 26.10
C ASP A 396 -10.79 1.46 24.57
N SER A 397 -10.44 2.55 23.89
CA SER A 397 -10.51 2.65 22.43
C SER A 397 -9.69 1.59 21.69
N ASP A 398 -8.63 1.06 22.30
CA ASP A 398 -7.81 0.04 21.66
C ASP A 398 -8.54 -1.30 21.65
N TYR A 399 -9.19 -1.68 22.76
CA TYR A 399 -10.05 -2.88 22.78
C TYR A 399 -11.20 -2.79 21.79
N LEU A 400 -11.83 -1.61 21.70
CA LEU A 400 -12.87 -1.33 20.71
C LEU A 400 -12.34 -1.49 19.27
N ALA A 401 -11.15 -0.93 18.99
CA ALA A 401 -10.51 -1.02 17.69
C ALA A 401 -10.14 -2.47 17.32
N ILE A 402 -9.55 -3.22 18.25
CA ILE A 402 -9.17 -4.63 18.05
C ILE A 402 -10.43 -5.48 17.80
N TYR A 403 -11.50 -5.28 18.56
CA TYR A 403 -12.78 -5.94 18.34
C TYR A 403 -13.33 -5.62 16.94
N THR A 404 -13.31 -4.34 16.53
CA THR A 404 -13.73 -3.94 15.18
C THR A 404 -12.90 -4.64 14.10
N LEU A 405 -11.57 -4.70 14.25
CA LEU A 405 -10.70 -5.39 13.28
C LEU A 405 -11.00 -6.90 13.22
N ALA A 406 -11.11 -7.55 14.37
CA ALA A 406 -11.35 -8.99 14.47
C ALA A 406 -12.73 -9.38 13.90
N VAL A 407 -13.78 -8.63 14.25
CA VAL A 407 -15.12 -8.87 13.71
C VAL A 407 -15.15 -8.60 12.21
N ASN A 408 -14.54 -7.52 11.71
CA ASN A 408 -14.50 -7.26 10.27
C ASN A 408 -13.81 -8.40 9.51
N GLN A 409 -12.72 -8.96 10.03
CA GLN A 409 -12.04 -10.11 9.42
C GLN A 409 -12.92 -11.37 9.44
N LEU A 410 -13.62 -11.63 10.55
CA LEU A 410 -14.57 -12.74 10.67
C LEU A 410 -15.79 -12.57 9.74
N MET A 411 -16.32 -11.36 9.61
CA MET A 411 -17.44 -11.04 8.72
C MET A 411 -17.08 -11.28 7.25
N ASN A 412 -15.83 -11.06 6.85
CA ASN A 412 -15.38 -11.36 5.49
C ASN A 412 -15.42 -12.86 5.22
N ASP A 413 -14.92 -13.66 6.17
CA ASP A 413 -14.98 -15.12 6.06
C ASP A 413 -16.43 -15.64 6.04
N PHE A 414 -17.30 -15.11 6.90
CA PHE A 414 -18.72 -15.46 6.88
C PHE A 414 -19.41 -15.08 5.57
N ASN A 415 -19.10 -13.92 5.00
CA ASN A 415 -19.63 -13.52 3.70
C ASN A 415 -19.14 -14.44 2.58
N ASP A 416 -17.86 -14.82 2.59
CA ASP A 416 -17.31 -15.75 1.59
C ASP A 416 -17.96 -17.14 1.67
N GLN A 417 -18.20 -17.64 2.89
CA GLN A 417 -18.95 -18.87 3.12
C GLN A 417 -20.40 -18.72 2.65
N TYR A 418 -21.08 -17.63 3.03
CA TYR A 418 -22.45 -17.33 2.65
C TYR A 418 -22.63 -17.28 1.14
N THR A 419 -21.77 -16.56 0.42
CA THR A 419 -21.79 -16.47 -1.05
C THR A 419 -21.62 -17.84 -1.68
N SER A 420 -20.67 -18.64 -1.19
CA SER A 420 -20.43 -20.01 -1.69
C SER A 420 -21.65 -20.91 -1.46
N ILE A 421 -22.27 -20.84 -0.28
CA ILE A 421 -23.48 -21.59 0.05
C ILE A 421 -24.66 -21.15 -0.84
N ASN A 422 -24.83 -19.85 -1.03
CA ASN A 422 -25.93 -19.31 -1.82
C ASN A 422 -25.80 -19.69 -3.30
N GLU A 423 -24.58 -19.66 -3.84
CA GLU A 423 -24.29 -20.14 -5.19
C GLU A 423 -24.57 -21.64 -5.32
N TYR A 424 -24.10 -22.48 -4.38
CA TYR A 424 -24.38 -23.91 -4.37
C TYR A 424 -25.88 -24.22 -4.36
N LEU A 425 -26.64 -23.56 -3.49
CA LEU A 425 -28.10 -23.74 -3.40
C LEU A 425 -28.79 -23.34 -4.70
N SER A 426 -28.43 -22.19 -5.27
CA SER A 426 -29.01 -21.69 -6.51
C SER A 426 -28.71 -22.63 -7.69
N LEU A 427 -27.46 -23.10 -7.81
CA LEU A 427 -27.07 -24.03 -8.86
C LEU A 427 -27.67 -25.43 -8.67
N SER A 428 -27.88 -25.88 -7.43
CA SER A 428 -28.46 -27.20 -7.14
C SER A 428 -29.87 -27.39 -7.72
N GLU A 429 -30.60 -26.31 -7.94
CA GLU A 429 -31.93 -26.32 -8.58
C GLU A 429 -31.87 -26.26 -10.11
N LEU A 430 -30.74 -25.83 -10.68
CA LEU A 430 -30.56 -25.56 -12.10
C LEU A 430 -29.85 -26.69 -12.85
N VAL A 431 -28.87 -27.33 -12.20
CA VAL A 431 -27.98 -28.28 -12.88
C VAL A 431 -28.64 -29.63 -13.14
N ASP A 432 -28.36 -30.18 -14.33
CA ASP A 432 -28.80 -31.51 -14.71
C ASP A 432 -27.95 -32.60 -14.03
N PRO A 433 -28.55 -33.56 -13.30
CA PRO A 433 -27.82 -34.62 -12.62
C PRO A 433 -26.96 -35.49 -13.54
N GLU A 434 -27.37 -35.72 -14.79
CA GLU A 434 -26.59 -36.51 -15.73
C GLU A 434 -25.31 -35.77 -16.14
N THR A 435 -25.41 -34.47 -16.38
CA THR A 435 -24.26 -33.60 -16.66
C THR A 435 -23.30 -33.54 -15.47
N VAL A 436 -23.82 -33.36 -14.25
CA VAL A 436 -23.00 -33.33 -13.02
C VAL A 436 -22.26 -34.66 -12.80
N ALA A 437 -22.89 -35.80 -13.15
CA ALA A 437 -22.30 -37.13 -12.99
C ALA A 437 -21.06 -37.37 -13.86
N LEU A 438 -20.81 -36.54 -14.89
CA LEU A 438 -19.60 -36.59 -15.71
C LEU A 438 -18.34 -36.21 -14.92
N GLY A 439 -18.48 -35.41 -13.86
CA GLY A 439 -17.38 -34.90 -13.06
C GLY A 439 -16.60 -33.75 -13.72
N LEU A 440 -15.79 -33.05 -12.91
CA LEU A 440 -15.11 -31.80 -13.31
C LEU A 440 -14.20 -31.97 -14.53
N GLU A 441 -13.48 -33.09 -14.64
CA GLU A 441 -12.52 -33.31 -15.72
C GLU A 441 -13.22 -33.44 -17.08
N GLU A 442 -14.27 -34.26 -17.17
CA GLU A 442 -14.99 -34.46 -18.43
C GLU A 442 -15.80 -33.21 -18.80
N ILE A 443 -16.43 -32.55 -17.82
CA ILE A 443 -17.12 -31.27 -18.05
C ILE A 443 -16.15 -30.21 -18.61
N GLY A 444 -14.94 -30.10 -18.04
CA GLY A 444 -13.91 -29.20 -18.55
C GLY A 444 -13.55 -29.47 -20.02
N LYS A 445 -13.35 -30.74 -20.39
CA LYS A 445 -13.12 -31.12 -21.79
C LYS A 445 -14.28 -30.73 -22.70
N ARG A 446 -15.53 -30.91 -22.26
CA ARG A 446 -16.72 -30.51 -23.04
C ARG A 446 -16.81 -29.00 -23.23
N ILE A 447 -16.47 -28.22 -22.22
CA ILE A 447 -16.42 -26.76 -22.31
C ILE A 447 -15.37 -26.32 -23.35
N ASP A 448 -14.18 -26.92 -23.33
CA ASP A 448 -13.12 -26.62 -24.29
C ASP A 448 -13.53 -26.97 -25.74
N GLU A 449 -14.11 -28.16 -25.94
CA GLU A 449 -14.66 -28.57 -27.25
C GLU A 449 -15.71 -27.58 -27.77
N LEU A 450 -16.64 -27.17 -26.92
CA LEU A 450 -17.72 -26.23 -27.28
C LEU A 450 -17.20 -24.81 -27.55
N ASN A 451 -16.20 -24.35 -26.79
CA ASN A 451 -15.56 -23.05 -27.04
C ASN A 451 -14.84 -23.04 -28.41
N ILE A 452 -14.16 -24.13 -28.77
CA ILE A 452 -13.56 -24.29 -30.10
C ILE A 452 -14.65 -24.26 -31.17
N GLN A 453 -15.73 -25.03 -31.00
CA GLN A 453 -16.83 -25.06 -31.96
C GLN A 453 -17.47 -23.69 -32.18
N LYS A 454 -17.62 -22.91 -31.09
CA LYS A 454 -18.17 -21.54 -31.13
C LYS A 454 -17.35 -20.57 -31.98
N THR A 455 -16.05 -20.83 -32.19
CA THR A 455 -15.23 -20.00 -33.10
C THR A 455 -15.62 -20.16 -34.58
N THR A 456 -16.32 -21.24 -34.92
CA THR A 456 -16.69 -21.59 -36.30
C THR A 456 -18.19 -21.49 -36.59
N GLU A 457 -19.04 -21.71 -35.58
CA GLU A 457 -20.51 -21.64 -35.70
C GLU A 457 -21.12 -21.22 -34.37
N GLU A 458 -21.83 -20.08 -34.35
CA GLU A 458 -22.53 -19.60 -33.15
C GLU A 458 -24.04 -19.84 -33.28
N SER A 459 -24.63 -20.56 -32.31
CA SER A 459 -26.06 -20.80 -32.25
C SER A 459 -26.58 -20.71 -30.83
N THR A 460 -27.88 -20.41 -30.69
CA THR A 460 -28.57 -20.39 -29.38
C THR A 460 -28.46 -21.73 -28.68
N GLU A 461 -28.54 -22.84 -29.41
CA GLU A 461 -28.43 -24.20 -28.87
C GLU A 461 -27.03 -24.48 -28.32
N LEU A 462 -25.99 -24.07 -29.05
CA LEU A 462 -24.60 -24.20 -28.61
C LEU A 462 -24.33 -23.36 -27.36
N ASN A 463 -24.83 -22.12 -27.32
CA ASN A 463 -24.70 -21.22 -26.18
C ASN A 463 -25.41 -21.78 -24.93
N ASN A 464 -26.61 -22.35 -25.09
CA ASN A 464 -27.34 -22.99 -24.00
C ASN A 464 -26.59 -24.23 -23.48
N LEU A 465 -26.08 -25.07 -24.38
CA LEU A 465 -25.32 -26.27 -23.98
C LEU A 465 -24.03 -25.90 -23.24
N LEU A 466 -23.30 -24.90 -23.72
CA LEU A 466 -22.12 -24.37 -23.04
C LEU A 466 -22.46 -23.79 -21.66
N SER A 467 -23.58 -23.06 -21.54
CA SER A 467 -24.07 -22.57 -20.24
C SER A 467 -24.31 -23.73 -19.27
N ASN A 468 -25.02 -24.77 -19.70
CA ASN A 468 -25.32 -25.93 -18.85
C ASN A 468 -24.06 -26.61 -18.31
N TYR A 469 -23.02 -26.79 -19.15
CA TYR A 469 -21.75 -27.35 -18.70
C TYR A 469 -21.00 -26.41 -17.73
N LYS A 470 -21.03 -25.09 -17.98
CA LYS A 470 -20.44 -24.10 -17.06
C LYS A 470 -21.15 -24.08 -15.71
N ASP A 471 -22.48 -24.13 -15.71
CA ASP A 471 -23.28 -24.18 -14.48
C ASP A 471 -22.99 -25.47 -13.70
N ALA A 472 -22.86 -26.61 -14.37
CA ALA A 472 -22.45 -27.88 -13.75
C ALA A 472 -21.01 -27.85 -13.21
N GLN A 473 -20.08 -27.21 -13.92
CA GLN A 473 -18.70 -27.02 -13.47
C GLN A 473 -18.65 -26.14 -12.20
N ASN A 474 -19.37 -25.02 -12.22
CA ASN A 474 -19.48 -24.11 -11.08
C ASN A 474 -20.12 -24.83 -9.89
N PHE A 475 -21.20 -25.59 -10.13
CA PHE A 475 -21.87 -26.36 -9.07
C PHE A 475 -20.91 -27.35 -8.40
N LEU A 476 -20.16 -28.13 -9.16
CA LEU A 476 -19.19 -29.09 -8.61
C LEU A 476 -18.04 -28.39 -7.88
N THR A 477 -17.57 -27.26 -8.41
CA THR A 477 -16.51 -26.47 -7.80
C THR A 477 -16.95 -25.90 -6.45
N THR A 478 -18.13 -25.27 -6.42
CA THR A 478 -18.71 -24.70 -5.20
C THR A 478 -19.12 -25.79 -4.22
N LYS A 479 -19.63 -26.94 -4.70
CA LYS A 479 -19.89 -28.13 -3.88
C LYS A 479 -18.63 -28.62 -3.17
N ASN A 480 -17.52 -28.80 -3.89
CA ASN A 480 -16.25 -29.20 -3.28
C ASN A 480 -15.77 -28.19 -2.24
N LYS A 481 -15.99 -26.88 -2.48
CA LYS A 481 -15.64 -25.82 -1.53
C LYS A 481 -16.45 -25.96 -0.23
N ILE A 482 -17.78 -26.09 -0.31
CA ILE A 482 -18.61 -26.20 0.91
C ILE A 482 -18.46 -27.55 1.63
N GLU A 483 -18.06 -28.61 0.94
CA GLU A 483 -17.75 -29.90 1.58
C GLU A 483 -16.58 -29.79 2.58
N THR A 484 -15.67 -28.84 2.38
CA THR A 484 -14.61 -28.53 3.37
C THR A 484 -15.15 -27.99 4.69
N LEU A 485 -16.36 -27.42 4.67
CA LEU A 485 -17.10 -26.96 5.85
C LEU A 485 -17.92 -28.10 6.50
N GLY A 486 -17.79 -29.34 6.01
CA GLY A 486 -18.57 -30.48 6.47
C GLY A 486 -20.00 -30.53 5.92
N ILE A 487 -20.32 -29.72 4.90
CA ILE A 487 -21.65 -29.63 4.30
C ILE A 487 -21.75 -30.57 3.10
N THR A 488 -22.68 -31.53 3.15
CA THR A 488 -22.85 -32.54 2.08
C THR A 488 -24.22 -32.49 1.41
N THR A 489 -25.17 -31.77 2.01
CA THR A 489 -26.55 -31.66 1.53
C THR A 489 -27.04 -30.22 1.45
N THR A 490 -28.04 -29.97 0.60
CA THR A 490 -28.71 -28.67 0.47
C THR A 490 -29.45 -28.25 1.76
N ASN A 491 -29.92 -29.21 2.56
CA ASN A 491 -30.54 -28.92 3.86
C ASN A 491 -29.52 -28.41 4.89
N GLU A 492 -28.34 -29.05 4.96
CA GLU A 492 -27.24 -28.60 5.81
C GLU A 492 -26.75 -27.21 5.35
N ALA A 493 -26.58 -27.02 4.04
CA ALA A 493 -26.21 -25.74 3.45
C ALA A 493 -27.22 -24.63 3.79
N SER A 494 -28.52 -24.90 3.63
CA SER A 494 -29.58 -23.95 3.98
C SER A 494 -29.60 -23.61 5.47
N SER A 495 -29.32 -24.58 6.34
CA SER A 495 -29.30 -24.35 7.79
C SER A 495 -28.12 -23.47 8.19
N LEU A 496 -26.93 -23.75 7.64
CA LEU A 496 -25.73 -22.93 7.88
C LEU A 496 -25.90 -21.51 7.31
N LYS A 497 -26.54 -21.36 6.15
CA LYS A 497 -26.87 -20.05 5.58
C LYS A 497 -27.62 -19.16 6.59
N VAL A 498 -28.67 -19.69 7.21
CA VAL A 498 -29.48 -18.98 8.20
C VAL A 498 -28.69 -18.70 9.48
N GLU A 499 -27.84 -19.64 9.92
CA GLU A 499 -26.93 -19.42 11.05
C GLU A 499 -25.96 -18.26 10.80
N LEU A 500 -25.33 -18.22 9.62
CA LEU A 500 -24.41 -17.16 9.22
C LEU A 500 -25.13 -15.80 9.14
N GLU A 501 -26.33 -15.75 8.57
CA GLU A 501 -27.16 -14.52 8.54
C GLU A 501 -27.40 -13.99 9.96
N GLY A 502 -27.80 -14.86 10.89
CA GLY A 502 -28.04 -14.46 12.28
C GLY A 502 -26.77 -14.00 13.01
N LYS A 503 -25.63 -14.68 12.81
CA LYS A 503 -24.33 -14.26 13.36
C LYS A 503 -23.91 -12.90 12.81
N MET A 504 -24.03 -12.71 11.50
CA MET A 504 -23.67 -11.46 10.84
C MET A 504 -24.54 -10.29 11.32
N GLU A 505 -25.85 -10.49 11.49
CA GLU A 505 -26.76 -9.49 12.03
C GLU A 505 -26.40 -9.09 13.47
N ASP A 506 -26.09 -10.07 14.33
CA ASP A 506 -25.64 -9.80 15.71
C ASP A 506 -24.35 -8.97 15.75
N TYR A 507 -23.36 -9.33 14.92
CA TYR A 507 -22.10 -8.58 14.84
C TYR A 507 -22.27 -7.19 14.25
N ILE A 508 -23.15 -6.99 13.25
CA ILE A 508 -23.46 -5.67 12.72
C ILE A 508 -24.02 -4.76 13.82
N ASN A 509 -24.98 -5.26 14.61
CA ASN A 509 -25.57 -4.50 15.72
C ASN A 509 -24.54 -4.13 16.79
N LYS A 510 -23.63 -5.04 17.12
CA LYS A 510 -22.53 -4.78 18.08
C LYS A 510 -21.51 -3.78 17.51
N LEU A 511 -21.13 -3.93 16.24
CA LEU A 511 -20.21 -3.02 15.57
C LEU A 511 -20.77 -1.61 15.49
N GLU A 512 -22.07 -1.44 15.24
CA GLU A 512 -22.70 -0.12 15.23
C GLU A 512 -22.51 0.59 16.57
N LYS A 513 -22.69 -0.10 17.71
CA LYS A 513 -22.45 0.46 19.05
C LYS A 513 -20.98 0.83 19.28
N VAL A 514 -20.07 -0.08 18.91
CA VAL A 514 -18.62 0.13 19.07
C VAL A 514 -18.15 1.32 18.24
N LEU A 515 -18.58 1.39 16.98
CA LEU A 515 -18.22 2.46 16.06
C LEU A 515 -18.85 3.79 16.45
N ALA A 516 -20.06 3.81 17.00
CA ALA A 516 -20.66 5.03 17.54
C ALA A 516 -19.85 5.59 18.72
N ASP A 517 -19.35 4.72 19.62
CA ASP A 517 -18.51 5.15 20.73
C ASP A 517 -17.13 5.64 20.26
N LEU A 518 -16.48 4.87 19.37
CA LEU A 518 -15.23 5.28 18.74
C LEU A 518 -15.37 6.60 17.97
N PHE A 519 -16.50 6.81 17.27
CA PHE A 519 -16.76 8.04 16.52
C PHE A 519 -16.87 9.25 17.46
N ARG A 520 -17.53 9.09 18.62
CA ARG A 520 -17.62 10.15 19.63
C ARG A 520 -16.24 10.52 20.18
N GLN A 521 -15.36 9.53 20.38
CA GLN A 521 -14.01 9.76 20.88
C GLN A 521 -13.06 10.33 19.80
N TYR A 522 -13.20 9.85 18.56
CA TYR A 522 -12.31 10.14 17.43
C TYR A 522 -13.08 10.51 16.15
N PRO A 523 -13.81 11.63 16.12
CA PRO A 523 -14.62 12.03 14.96
C PRO A 523 -13.77 12.37 13.72
N SER A 524 -12.44 12.52 13.90
CA SER A 524 -11.47 12.73 12.83
C SER A 524 -10.79 11.45 12.34
N SER A 525 -11.08 10.28 12.93
CA SER A 525 -10.55 9.00 12.42
C SER A 525 -11.23 8.66 11.09
N ASN A 526 -10.44 8.64 10.02
CA ASN A 526 -10.93 8.33 8.68
C ASN A 526 -11.56 6.93 8.65
N SER A 527 -10.94 5.96 9.31
CA SER A 527 -11.41 4.58 9.33
C SER A 527 -12.71 4.43 10.13
N VAL A 528 -12.80 5.04 11.33
CA VAL A 528 -14.03 4.99 12.13
C VAL A 528 -15.18 5.64 11.39
N VAL A 529 -14.98 6.84 10.83
CA VAL A 529 -16.02 7.57 10.09
C VAL A 529 -16.51 6.77 8.89
N GLN A 530 -15.62 6.18 8.10
CA GLN A 530 -16.01 5.36 6.95
C GLN A 530 -16.79 4.12 7.35
N MET A 531 -16.34 3.39 8.38
CA MET A 531 -17.00 2.18 8.85
C MET A 531 -18.37 2.52 9.48
N TYR A 532 -18.44 3.56 10.31
CA TYR A 532 -19.68 3.96 10.96
C TYR A 532 -20.70 4.47 9.94
N TYR A 533 -20.28 5.27 8.95
CA TYR A 533 -21.16 5.71 7.87
C TYR A 533 -21.72 4.54 7.04
N GLN A 534 -20.94 3.48 6.82
CA GLN A 534 -21.43 2.29 6.10
C GLN A 534 -22.53 1.55 6.87
N LEU A 535 -22.46 1.49 8.20
CA LEU A 535 -23.47 0.83 9.03
C LEU A 535 -24.67 1.73 9.32
N ASN A 536 -24.42 3.01 9.59
CA ASN A 536 -25.44 3.98 9.95
C ASN A 536 -25.39 5.23 9.06
N PRO A 537 -25.67 5.11 7.76
CA PRO A 537 -25.62 6.25 6.83
C PRO A 537 -26.75 7.25 7.08
N GLN A 538 -27.65 7.04 8.04
CA GLN A 538 -28.75 7.98 8.34
C GLN A 538 -28.41 8.95 9.48
N ASP A 539 -27.36 8.67 10.26
CA ASP A 539 -26.89 9.53 11.34
C ASP A 539 -26.34 10.86 10.75
N PRO A 540 -26.90 12.02 11.15
CA PRO A 540 -26.46 13.30 10.60
C PRO A 540 -25.01 13.66 10.91
N GLU A 541 -24.48 13.30 12.08
CA GLU A 541 -23.13 13.68 12.50
C GLU A 541 -22.07 12.89 11.71
N VAL A 542 -22.32 11.60 11.49
CA VAL A 542 -21.40 10.77 10.67
C VAL A 542 -21.46 11.17 9.19
N ARG A 543 -22.63 11.56 8.65
CA ARG A 543 -22.76 12.12 7.30
C ARG A 543 -21.88 13.36 7.11
N VAL A 544 -21.93 14.29 8.07
CA VAL A 544 -21.09 15.50 8.04
C VAL A 544 -19.61 15.12 8.03
N SER A 545 -19.19 14.25 8.96
CA SER A 545 -17.79 13.83 9.08
C SER A 545 -17.30 13.09 7.83
N TYR A 546 -18.13 12.21 7.26
CA TYR A 546 -17.83 11.48 6.04
C TYR A 546 -17.72 12.41 4.82
N SER A 547 -18.66 13.35 4.67
CA SER A 547 -18.60 14.36 3.60
C SER A 547 -17.36 15.25 3.70
N LYS A 548 -16.96 15.62 4.92
CA LYS A 548 -15.73 16.38 5.19
C LYS A 548 -14.49 15.61 4.77
N LEU A 549 -14.45 14.30 5.04
CA LEU A 549 -13.38 13.42 4.61
C LEU A 549 -13.27 13.37 3.08
N GLN A 550 -14.39 13.15 2.39
CA GLN A 550 -14.43 13.12 0.92
C GLN A 550 -13.99 14.46 0.32
N LEU A 551 -14.47 15.58 0.86
CA LEU A 551 -14.08 16.92 0.42
C LEU A 551 -12.57 17.16 0.60
N SER A 552 -12.00 16.75 1.74
CA SER A 552 -10.55 16.84 1.98
C SER A 552 -9.74 16.08 0.94
N GLN A 553 -10.20 14.88 0.54
CA GLN A 553 -9.55 14.10 -0.52
C GLN A 553 -9.60 14.81 -1.87
N ILE A 554 -10.75 15.37 -2.25
CA ILE A 554 -10.89 16.13 -3.52
C ILE A 554 -9.94 17.34 -3.54
N LYS A 555 -9.84 18.08 -2.43
CA LYS A 555 -8.96 19.26 -2.32
C LYS A 555 -7.48 18.94 -2.53
N GLN A 556 -7.02 17.75 -2.20
CA GLN A 556 -5.61 17.38 -2.43
C GLN A 556 -5.26 17.41 -3.93
N TYR A 557 -6.24 17.22 -4.81
CA TYR A 557 -6.05 17.23 -6.26
C TYR A 557 -6.31 18.61 -6.89
N SER A 558 -6.90 19.57 -6.16
CA SER A 558 -7.29 20.87 -6.73
C SER A 558 -6.12 21.75 -7.15
N SER A 559 -4.95 21.58 -6.53
CA SER A 559 -3.73 22.28 -6.95
C SER A 559 -3.15 21.75 -8.26
N TYR A 560 -3.51 20.51 -8.64
CA TYR A 560 -3.02 19.83 -9.83
C TYR A 560 -4.03 19.84 -10.98
N LEU A 561 -5.32 19.92 -10.67
CA LEU A 561 -6.43 19.85 -11.61
C LEU A 561 -7.24 21.14 -11.57
N GLY A 562 -7.56 21.69 -12.75
CA GLY A 562 -8.56 22.77 -12.86
C GLY A 562 -9.93 22.31 -12.36
N SER A 563 -10.77 23.25 -11.90
CA SER A 563 -12.10 22.97 -11.33
C SER A 563 -13.00 22.14 -12.26
N GLN A 564 -12.91 22.35 -13.57
CA GLN A 564 -13.63 21.60 -14.60
C GLN A 564 -13.24 20.12 -14.64
N TYR A 565 -11.97 19.79 -14.33
CA TYR A 565 -11.49 18.42 -14.31
C TYR A 565 -11.81 17.72 -13.00
N LEU A 566 -11.82 18.44 -11.88
CA LEU A 566 -12.22 17.88 -10.59
C LEU A 566 -13.60 17.23 -10.68
N PHE A 567 -14.55 17.87 -11.35
CA PHE A 567 -15.88 17.29 -11.51
C PHE A 567 -15.85 15.97 -12.29
N SER A 568 -15.15 15.91 -13.43
CA SER A 568 -15.07 14.70 -14.24
C SER A 568 -14.38 13.53 -13.53
N PHE A 569 -13.34 13.80 -12.73
CA PHE A 569 -12.60 12.77 -12.01
C PHE A 569 -13.28 12.34 -10.70
N PHE A 570 -14.03 13.24 -10.05
CA PHE A 570 -14.63 13.02 -8.73
C PHE A 570 -16.16 13.08 -8.74
N GLN A 571 -16.80 12.83 -9.89
CA GLN A 571 -18.26 12.96 -10.03
C GLN A 571 -19.03 12.21 -8.92
N GLN A 572 -18.66 10.95 -8.65
CA GLN A 572 -19.32 10.14 -7.62
C GLN A 572 -19.12 10.73 -6.20
N PRO A 573 -17.89 10.98 -5.71
CA PRO A 573 -17.68 11.66 -4.42
C PRO A 573 -18.38 13.01 -4.30
N ILE A 574 -18.38 13.83 -5.35
CA ILE A 574 -19.04 15.15 -5.36
C ILE A 574 -20.55 14.97 -5.17
N THR A 575 -21.18 14.10 -5.96
CA THR A 575 -22.60 13.81 -5.84
C THR A 575 -22.95 13.26 -4.46
N GLU A 576 -22.14 12.36 -3.92
CA GLU A 576 -22.35 11.79 -2.58
C GLU A 576 -22.29 12.86 -1.48
N ILE A 577 -21.32 13.78 -1.54
CA ILE A 577 -21.26 14.90 -0.59
C ILE A 577 -22.53 15.75 -0.68
N LEU A 578 -22.98 16.11 -1.88
CA LEU A 578 -24.18 16.94 -2.07
C LEU A 578 -25.44 16.25 -1.52
N VAL A 579 -25.61 14.94 -1.79
CA VAL A 579 -26.72 14.13 -1.25
C VAL A 579 -26.66 14.07 0.28
N ASN A 580 -25.46 13.92 0.84
CA ASN A 580 -25.29 13.90 2.29
C ASN A 580 -25.61 15.23 2.93
N VAL A 581 -25.11 16.34 2.37
CA VAL A 581 -25.40 17.69 2.85
C VAL A 581 -26.91 17.95 2.85
N GLN A 582 -27.58 17.68 1.72
CA GLN A 582 -29.02 17.87 1.62
C GLN A 582 -29.78 16.98 2.61
N GLY A 583 -29.40 15.70 2.74
CA GLY A 583 -30.03 14.79 3.68
C GLY A 583 -29.86 15.21 5.15
N VAL A 584 -28.74 15.86 5.52
CA VAL A 584 -28.55 16.43 6.87
C VAL A 584 -29.45 17.65 7.07
N VAL A 585 -29.53 18.54 6.08
CA VAL A 585 -30.39 19.74 6.11
C VAL A 585 -31.86 19.36 6.28
N ASP A 586 -32.32 18.34 5.54
CA ASP A 586 -33.70 17.85 5.58
C ASP A 586 -34.02 17.00 6.82
N SER A 587 -33.00 16.50 7.50
CA SER A 587 -33.18 15.64 8.67
C SER A 587 -33.88 16.38 9.81
N THR A 588 -34.87 15.72 10.41
CA THR A 588 -35.54 16.19 11.63
C THR A 588 -34.75 15.87 12.90
N GLN A 589 -33.73 15.01 12.79
CA GLN A 589 -32.87 14.60 13.90
C GLN A 589 -31.62 15.47 14.04
N ALA A 590 -31.21 16.15 12.95
CA ALA A 590 -30.03 17.01 12.95
C ALA A 590 -30.26 18.31 13.72
N ALA A 591 -29.34 18.64 14.63
CA ALA A 591 -29.31 19.94 15.28
C ALA A 591 -28.98 21.05 14.28
N THR A 592 -29.40 22.29 14.56
CA THR A 592 -29.12 23.44 13.69
C THR A 592 -27.63 23.59 13.40
N ASP A 593 -26.76 23.44 14.40
CA ASP A 593 -25.31 23.53 14.22
C ASP A 593 -24.77 22.45 13.26
N THR A 594 -25.28 21.21 13.34
CA THR A 594 -24.94 20.12 12.41
C THR A 594 -25.39 20.43 10.98
N LYS A 595 -26.57 21.04 10.81
CA LYS A 595 -27.06 21.48 9.50
C LYS A 595 -26.19 22.59 8.92
N LEU A 596 -25.77 23.54 9.75
CA LEU A 596 -24.87 24.61 9.35
C LEU A 596 -23.48 24.07 8.95
N GLU A 597 -22.91 23.11 9.69
CA GLU A 597 -21.64 22.46 9.32
C GLU A 597 -21.77 21.70 7.98
N ALA A 598 -22.89 20.99 7.76
CA ALA A 598 -23.16 20.33 6.48
C ALA A 598 -23.21 21.34 5.33
N LEU A 599 -23.91 22.46 5.51
CA LEU A 599 -24.01 23.51 4.50
C LEU A 599 -22.65 24.15 4.21
N ASP A 600 -21.78 24.30 5.20
CA ASP A 600 -20.41 24.80 4.98
C ASP A 600 -19.59 23.87 4.10
N ILE A 601 -19.69 22.55 4.31
CA ILE A 601 -19.06 21.55 3.45
C ILE A 601 -19.62 21.66 2.02
N GLY A 602 -20.94 21.80 1.88
CA GLY A 602 -21.61 21.98 0.59
C GLY A 602 -21.18 23.25 -0.13
N LEU A 603 -21.07 24.37 0.59
CA LEU A 603 -20.62 25.66 0.05
C LEU A 603 -19.17 25.61 -0.41
N GLU A 604 -18.29 25.02 0.39
CA GLU A 604 -16.89 24.87 0.05
C GLU A 604 -16.69 23.94 -1.16
N LEU A 605 -17.44 22.84 -1.23
CA LEU A 605 -17.47 21.97 -2.40
C LEU A 605 -17.95 22.73 -3.64
N ALA A 606 -19.10 23.41 -3.53
CA ALA A 606 -19.69 24.14 -4.64
C ALA A 606 -18.75 25.23 -5.18
N GLU A 607 -18.01 25.91 -4.31
CA GLU A 607 -16.96 26.85 -4.71
C GLU A 607 -15.77 26.14 -5.38
N LEU A 608 -15.31 25.03 -4.82
CA LEU A 608 -14.18 24.25 -5.35
C LEU A 608 -14.43 23.74 -6.77
N VAL A 609 -15.63 23.27 -7.07
CA VAL A 609 -15.99 22.68 -8.37
C VAL A 609 -16.80 23.61 -9.27
N GLY A 610 -17.08 24.84 -8.82
CA GLY A 610 -17.73 25.87 -9.61
C GLY A 610 -19.25 25.68 -9.83
N LEU A 611 -19.96 25.07 -8.88
CA LEU A 611 -21.41 24.85 -8.91
C LEU A 611 -22.13 26.06 -8.29
N ARG A 612 -22.40 27.10 -9.10
CA ARG A 612 -22.83 28.42 -8.63
C ARG A 612 -24.29 28.42 -8.19
N GLU A 613 -25.16 27.71 -8.91
CA GLU A 613 -26.58 27.58 -8.52
C GLU A 613 -26.73 26.84 -7.18
N ILE A 614 -25.95 25.77 -6.99
CA ILE A 614 -25.91 25.02 -5.73
C ILE A 614 -25.34 25.89 -4.60
N LYS A 615 -24.27 26.66 -4.86
CA LYS A 615 -23.73 27.63 -3.90
C LYS A 615 -24.79 28.63 -3.45
N LEU A 616 -25.56 29.18 -4.40
CA LEU A 616 -26.63 30.12 -4.08
C LEU A 616 -27.73 29.50 -3.21
N PHE A 617 -28.19 28.29 -3.58
CA PHE A 617 -29.19 27.56 -2.80
C PHE A 617 -28.73 27.31 -1.35
N PHE A 618 -27.47 26.89 -1.16
CA PHE A 618 -26.94 26.69 0.19
C PHE A 618 -26.81 27.99 0.98
N LEU A 619 -26.39 29.11 0.36
CA LEU A 619 -26.33 30.41 1.05
C LEU A 619 -27.71 30.90 1.50
N GLU A 620 -28.73 30.74 0.67
CA GLU A 620 -30.11 31.08 1.03
C GLU A 620 -30.61 30.18 2.17
N THR A 621 -30.29 28.90 2.13
CA THR A 621 -30.62 27.93 3.20
C THR A 621 -29.93 28.28 4.52
N VAL A 622 -28.63 28.64 4.51
CA VAL A 622 -27.91 29.09 5.71
C VAL A 622 -28.61 30.32 6.29
N LYS A 623 -28.99 31.30 5.46
CA LYS A 623 -29.68 32.52 5.90
C LYS A 623 -31.04 32.22 6.55
N GLU A 624 -31.76 31.23 6.05
CA GLU A 624 -33.03 30.79 6.63
C GLU A 624 -32.85 30.11 7.99
N LEU A 625 -31.78 29.30 8.15
CA LEU A 625 -31.47 28.60 9.40
C LEU A 625 -30.89 29.53 10.47
N ASP A 626 -29.88 30.33 10.13
CA ASP A 626 -29.31 31.36 10.99
C ASP A 626 -28.77 32.53 10.16
N PRO A 627 -29.49 33.67 10.11
CA PRO A 627 -29.08 34.83 9.33
C PRO A 627 -27.81 35.52 9.83
N ASN A 628 -27.32 35.18 11.04
CA ASN A 628 -26.10 35.77 11.61
C ASN A 628 -24.88 34.84 11.53
N TYR A 629 -25.05 33.62 10.99
CA TYR A 629 -23.96 32.65 10.90
C TYR A 629 -22.77 33.20 10.11
N TYR A 630 -23.05 33.81 8.94
CA TYR A 630 -22.09 34.62 8.21
C TYR A 630 -22.41 36.10 8.35
N SER A 631 -21.45 36.87 8.88
CA SER A 631 -21.61 38.33 9.07
C SER A 631 -21.91 39.12 7.78
N ASN A 632 -21.63 38.54 6.61
CA ASN A 632 -21.79 39.13 5.29
C ASN A 632 -22.67 38.27 4.34
N ILE A 633 -23.57 37.44 4.88
CA ILE A 633 -24.37 36.49 4.08
C ILE A 633 -25.17 37.16 2.95
N ASP A 634 -25.74 38.33 3.19
CA ASP A 634 -26.50 39.09 2.19
C ASP A 634 -25.62 39.49 1.00
N GLN A 635 -24.38 39.89 1.28
CA GLN A 635 -23.41 40.25 0.24
C GLN A 635 -22.98 39.01 -0.55
N MET A 636 -22.74 37.89 0.12
CA MET A 636 -22.38 36.63 -0.54
C MET A 636 -23.47 36.15 -1.51
N ILE A 637 -24.75 36.27 -1.11
CA ILE A 637 -25.90 35.92 -1.96
C ILE A 637 -25.97 36.84 -3.18
N GLU A 638 -25.86 38.16 -2.98
CA GLU A 638 -25.92 39.15 -4.07
C GLU A 638 -24.77 38.96 -5.07
N ASP A 639 -23.54 38.77 -4.57
CA ASP A 639 -22.37 38.52 -5.41
C ASP A 639 -22.53 37.24 -6.22
N THR A 640 -23.06 36.17 -5.62
CA THR A 640 -23.29 34.89 -6.32
C THR A 640 -24.37 35.03 -7.40
N LYS A 641 -25.48 35.74 -7.13
CA LYS A 641 -26.53 36.03 -8.12
C LYS A 641 -25.96 36.78 -9.33
N LYS A 642 -25.17 37.82 -9.08
CA LYS A 642 -24.52 38.60 -10.13
C LYS A 642 -23.59 37.74 -10.99
N ILE A 643 -22.80 36.85 -10.39
CA ILE A 643 -21.91 35.94 -11.12
C ILE A 643 -22.71 35.00 -12.04
N ILE A 644 -23.85 34.46 -11.58
CA ILE A 644 -24.73 33.60 -12.38
C ILE A 644 -25.34 34.36 -13.57
N GLU A 645 -25.79 35.60 -13.36
CA GLU A 645 -26.31 36.48 -14.41
C GLU A 645 -25.24 36.83 -15.48
N GLU A 646 -23.99 37.01 -15.06
CA GLU A 646 -22.88 37.32 -15.97
C GLU A 646 -22.45 36.09 -16.82
N SER A 647 -22.55 34.87 -16.29
CA SER A 647 -22.25 33.63 -17.03
C SER A 647 -23.34 33.19 -18.00
N SER A 648 -24.59 33.58 -17.78
CA SER A 648 -25.72 33.25 -18.66
C SER A 648 -25.84 34.18 -19.87
N ASN A 649 -24.94 35.18 -20.00
CA ASN A 649 -24.90 36.11 -21.10
C ASN A 649 -24.04 35.57 -22.27
N PRO A 650 -24.61 35.29 -23.46
CA PRO A 650 -23.89 34.67 -24.58
C PRO A 650 -22.76 35.54 -25.17
N ALA A 651 -22.68 36.83 -24.81
CA ALA A 651 -21.63 37.74 -25.27
C ALA A 651 -20.28 37.58 -24.53
N THR A 652 -20.25 36.82 -23.43
CA THR A 652 -19.09 36.63 -22.54
C THR A 652 -18.59 35.19 -22.45
N GLN A 653 -19.14 34.25 -23.24
CA GLN A 653 -18.66 32.86 -23.31
C GLN A 653 -17.25 32.78 -23.91
N THR A 654 -16.23 32.89 -23.07
CA THR A 654 -14.91 32.32 -23.33
C THR A 654 -14.97 30.81 -23.12
N SER A 655 -14.26 30.08 -23.98
CA SER A 655 -14.41 28.66 -24.32
C SER A 655 -14.01 27.63 -23.24
N GLU A 656 -14.40 27.82 -21.99
CA GLU A 656 -14.24 26.77 -20.96
C GLU A 656 -15.61 26.17 -20.60
N PRO A 657 -15.84 24.86 -20.88
CA PRO A 657 -17.06 24.19 -20.46
C PRO A 657 -17.07 24.03 -18.93
N PHE A 658 -18.14 24.48 -18.28
CA PHE A 658 -18.33 24.40 -16.82
C PHE A 658 -19.06 23.11 -16.42
N ALA A 659 -18.85 22.66 -15.18
CA ALA A 659 -19.49 21.46 -14.63
C ALA A 659 -21.03 21.54 -14.60
N GLU A 660 -21.62 22.74 -14.52
CA GLU A 660 -23.07 22.96 -14.51
C GLU A 660 -23.78 22.36 -15.74
N ASP A 661 -23.16 22.38 -16.92
CA ASP A 661 -23.74 21.83 -18.15
C ASP A 661 -23.94 20.30 -18.09
N SER A 662 -23.28 19.61 -17.14
CA SER A 662 -23.36 18.16 -16.96
C SER A 662 -24.38 17.71 -15.90
N PHE A 663 -24.99 18.64 -15.14
CA PHE A 663 -25.93 18.34 -14.04
C PHE A 663 -27.41 18.35 -14.47
N ILE A 664 -27.74 18.84 -15.67
CA ILE A 664 -29.12 19.07 -16.17
C ILE A 664 -29.90 17.74 -16.44
N GLY A 665 -29.36 16.58 -16.08
CA GLY A 665 -29.93 15.26 -16.38
C GLY A 665 -30.39 14.41 -15.19
N ILE A 666 -30.36 14.93 -13.96
CA ILE A 666 -30.76 14.18 -12.76
C ILE A 666 -31.94 14.92 -12.09
N GLU A 667 -33.13 14.72 -12.65
CA GLU A 667 -34.42 15.03 -11.99
C GLU A 667 -35.00 13.77 -11.34
#